data_AF-A0A315S100-F1
#
_entry.id   AF-A0A315S100-F1
#
_cell.length_a   1.000
_cell.length_b   1.000
_cell.length_c   1.000
_cell.angle_alpha   90.00
_cell.angle_beta   90.00
_cell.angle_gamma   90.00
#
_symmetry.space_group_name_H-M   'P 1'
#
loop_
_entity.id
_entity.type
_entity.pdbx_description
1 polymer ?
#
loop_
_entity_poly.entity_id
_entity_poly.type
_entity_poly.pdbx_seq_one_letter_code
_entity_poly.pdbx_strand_id
1 'polypeptide(L)'
;MDSFIKESKKIIRKAMNNNKLVIFVGAGVSANSGLPSWKDLVNEFRKGIGLKENELSDDDYLKIPQYYYNLRKEKEYYELINEVFNVNAVPNILHDLIFQFNPTTIITTNYDELIEERAEEKGLFYDVVSRDKDLPYTQNDKMIIKMHGDLKYNNIVLKEEDYLSYSSNFKLIENYIKSLLSSNVVLFIGYRINDINMKIIFQWVKDILKNDFQPAYFINTSAKKDNNNIQFDYYKNRGINILNYNEAEKIDSFSDNPCSLSSPEGKKLYDFLLYLLNEEKVKDLDFYYQRLVDLDYLNVIRIKDLKETLGISREVSQNGNNLEFSNSETLDYLIKKLIELDNDDIENQQEISKLELIRRVFEKSGIEKIKKNQETIYKVKKKQNKNRLIKSILEFDYISIHNNTNKMINSVEEDKSKLVERAYNFYQAKNYYEAYTTLKKASKIAFKNKNYITYSLSEFNRYYLGRILSSISTDINEEERIKIKEEVGKIDLDELYFELPADKKRSISFIKKIMSFEFVYIGNNRIMKLGEEVRKDKNTYYLTENKNSVNIFKLKREAHNFWDFINKNYLMIDNYKEIKTYFYRYIQSLLFNYSFVKEKIRKDSILIPGVKVKTIKIKNIDYFSSFIMIKYLKKKELIYLFEEYDIKELKVKEQELEKIIKSFKNLINFFLKLDNR
;
A
#
# COMPACT_ATOMS: atom_id res chain seq x y z
N MET A 1 2.28 -2.15 32.83
CA MET A 1 1.82 -0.87 32.23
C MET A 1 2.43 -0.67 30.86
N ASP A 2 3.76 -0.80 30.71
CA ASP A 2 4.46 -0.53 29.43
C ASP A 2 3.94 -1.33 28.23
N SER A 3 3.76 -2.65 28.41
CA SER A 3 3.18 -3.52 27.38
C SER A 3 1.76 -3.09 26.96
N PHE A 4 0.96 -2.55 27.91
CA PHE A 4 -0.41 -2.12 27.64
C PHE A 4 -0.46 -0.85 26.77
N ILE A 5 0.36 0.16 27.06
CA ILE A 5 0.39 1.40 26.25
C ILE A 5 0.90 1.11 24.84
N LYS A 6 1.94 0.29 24.70
CA LYS A 6 2.48 -0.13 23.39
C LYS A 6 1.45 -0.91 22.57
N GLU A 7 0.79 -1.89 23.17
CA GLU A 7 -0.26 -2.65 22.48
C GLU A 7 -1.47 -1.77 22.12
N SER A 8 -1.86 -0.84 23.00
CA SER A 8 -2.93 0.13 22.72
C SER A 8 -2.59 1.01 21.51
N LYS A 9 -1.36 1.53 21.46
CA LYS A 9 -0.84 2.26 20.29
C LYS A 9 -0.91 1.42 19.02
N LYS A 10 -0.48 0.16 19.07
CA LYS A 10 -0.56 -0.78 17.92
C LYS A 10 -2.00 -0.98 17.44
N ILE A 11 -2.95 -1.15 18.35
CA ILE A 11 -4.38 -1.31 18.02
C ILE A 11 -4.93 -0.04 17.36
N ILE A 12 -4.70 1.14 17.95
CA ILE A 12 -5.13 2.43 17.39
C ILE A 12 -4.55 2.63 15.98
N ARG A 13 -3.27 2.34 15.79
CA ARG A 13 -2.61 2.44 14.47
C ARG A 13 -3.18 1.45 13.46
N LYS A 14 -3.46 0.22 13.88
CA LYS A 14 -4.11 -0.78 13.02
C LYS A 14 -5.49 -0.29 12.58
N ALA A 15 -6.28 0.31 13.48
CA ALA A 15 -7.56 0.91 13.16
C ALA A 15 -7.42 2.10 12.18
N MET A 16 -6.45 2.98 12.42
CA MET A 16 -6.10 4.08 11.49
C MET A 16 -5.78 3.56 10.09
N ASN A 17 -4.97 2.50 9.99
CA ASN A 17 -4.55 1.94 8.69
C ASN A 17 -5.68 1.23 7.95
N ASN A 18 -6.69 0.76 8.68
CA ASN A 18 -7.82 0.00 8.15
C ASN A 18 -9.07 0.84 7.93
N ASN A 19 -8.99 2.17 8.07
CA ASN A 19 -10.16 3.07 8.04
C ASN A 19 -11.24 2.61 9.05
N LYS A 20 -10.82 2.31 10.28
CA LYS A 20 -11.68 1.85 11.39
C LYS A 20 -11.48 2.66 12.67
N LEU A 21 -10.91 3.85 12.56
CA LEU A 21 -10.68 4.75 13.69
C LEU A 21 -11.70 5.89 13.68
N VAL A 22 -12.41 6.02 14.79
CA VAL A 22 -13.27 7.16 15.12
C VAL A 22 -12.56 7.98 16.19
N ILE A 23 -12.51 9.30 16.01
CA ILE A 23 -11.92 10.20 17.00
C ILE A 23 -13.01 11.05 17.62
N PHE A 24 -13.07 11.04 18.94
CA PHE A 24 -13.95 11.90 19.70
C PHE A 24 -13.16 13.11 20.19
N VAL A 25 -13.55 14.32 19.78
CA VAL A 25 -12.87 15.58 20.10
C VAL A 25 -13.71 16.35 21.10
N GLY A 26 -13.08 16.79 22.18
CA GLY A 26 -13.73 17.66 23.17
C GLY A 26 -13.14 19.06 23.23
N ALA A 27 -13.72 19.87 24.12
CA ALA A 27 -13.39 21.28 24.26
C ALA A 27 -11.93 21.52 24.67
N GLY A 28 -11.23 20.52 25.22
CA GLY A 28 -9.80 20.63 25.55
C GLY A 28 -8.90 20.86 24.34
N VAL A 29 -9.34 20.51 23.14
CA VAL A 29 -8.63 20.81 21.88
C VAL A 29 -8.80 22.28 21.52
N SER A 30 -10.05 22.77 21.49
CA SER A 30 -10.41 24.15 21.13
C SER A 30 -10.05 25.18 22.22
N ALA A 31 -9.91 24.78 23.48
CA ALA A 31 -9.47 25.67 24.58
C ALA A 31 -8.09 26.30 24.33
N ASN A 32 -7.26 25.65 23.52
CA ASN A 32 -5.95 26.17 23.13
C ASN A 32 -5.99 27.21 21.99
N SER A 33 -7.19 27.52 21.49
CA SER A 33 -7.44 28.54 20.46
C SER A 33 -8.06 29.82 21.04
N GLY A 34 -8.12 29.94 22.37
CA GLY A 34 -8.66 31.14 23.04
C GLY A 34 -10.18 31.15 23.21
N LEU A 35 -10.85 30.03 22.96
CA LEU A 35 -12.29 29.89 23.17
C LEU A 35 -12.65 29.84 24.67
N PRO A 36 -13.81 30.40 25.06
CA PRO A 36 -14.26 30.41 26.45
C PRO A 36 -14.55 28.98 26.94
N SER A 37 -14.29 28.73 28.22
CA SER A 37 -14.65 27.45 28.84
C SER A 37 -16.14 27.39 29.16
N TRP A 38 -16.67 26.18 29.35
CA TRP A 38 -18.05 25.99 29.79
C TRP A 38 -18.34 26.72 31.12
N LYS A 39 -17.34 26.79 32.02
CA LYS A 39 -17.44 27.55 33.27
C LYS A 39 -17.60 29.04 33.02
N ASP A 40 -16.88 29.60 32.05
CA ASP A 40 -16.96 31.02 31.72
C ASP A 40 -18.36 31.36 31.18
N LEU A 41 -18.88 30.53 30.26
CA LEU A 41 -20.23 30.70 29.72
C LEU A 41 -21.32 30.62 30.82
N VAL A 42 -21.24 29.62 31.71
CA VAL A 42 -22.21 29.47 32.81
C VAL A 42 -22.14 30.66 33.78
N ASN A 43 -20.96 31.21 34.02
CA ASN A 43 -20.81 32.42 34.83
C ASN A 43 -21.45 33.65 34.19
N GLU A 44 -21.39 33.81 32.86
CA GLU A 44 -22.08 34.90 32.16
C GLU A 44 -23.61 34.75 32.26
N PHE A 45 -24.15 33.54 32.09
CA PHE A 45 -25.57 33.28 32.38
C PHE A 45 -25.93 33.64 33.82
N ARG A 46 -25.08 33.24 34.78
CA ARG A 46 -25.28 33.50 36.21
C ARG A 46 -25.35 34.99 36.53
N LYS A 47 -24.47 35.79 35.92
CA LYS A 47 -24.49 37.26 36.04
C LYS A 47 -25.80 37.84 35.51
N GLY A 48 -26.25 37.36 34.35
CA GLY A 48 -27.49 37.84 33.72
C GLY A 48 -28.79 37.53 34.47
N ILE A 49 -28.77 36.54 35.38
CA ILE A 49 -29.90 36.22 36.29
C ILE A 49 -29.72 36.74 37.72
N GLY A 50 -28.62 37.43 38.02
CA GLY A 50 -28.39 38.06 39.33
C GLY A 50 -28.06 37.09 40.48
N LEU A 51 -27.58 35.88 40.18
CA LEU A 51 -27.13 34.93 41.21
C LEU A 51 -25.71 35.27 41.70
N LYS A 52 -25.47 35.11 43.00
CA LYS A 52 -24.15 35.38 43.63
C LYS A 52 -23.08 34.41 43.13
N GLU A 53 -21.83 34.88 43.14
CA GLU A 53 -20.69 34.06 42.79
C GLU A 53 -20.34 33.03 43.88
N ASN A 54 -20.84 31.80 43.72
CA ASN A 54 -20.50 30.66 44.56
C ASN A 54 -19.79 29.55 43.74
N GLU A 55 -19.27 28.52 44.40
CA GLU A 55 -18.78 27.31 43.72
C GLU A 55 -19.93 26.63 42.95
N LEU A 56 -19.70 26.33 41.67
CA LEU A 56 -20.67 25.64 40.81
C LEU A 56 -20.63 24.13 41.12
N SER A 57 -21.77 23.54 41.45
CA SER A 57 -21.95 22.09 41.42
C SER A 57 -22.08 21.58 39.97
N ASP A 58 -21.93 20.27 39.75
CA ASP A 58 -22.09 19.67 38.41
C ASP A 58 -23.51 19.91 37.84
N ASP A 59 -24.54 19.94 38.70
CA ASP A 59 -25.93 20.24 38.33
C ASP A 59 -26.12 21.69 37.86
N ASP A 60 -25.36 22.63 38.44
CA ASP A 60 -25.49 24.05 38.13
C ASP A 60 -25.09 24.37 36.68
N TYR A 61 -24.20 23.58 36.09
CA TYR A 61 -23.78 23.73 34.69
C TYR A 61 -24.94 23.54 33.69
N LEU A 62 -25.99 22.81 34.08
CA LEU A 62 -27.18 22.59 33.25
C LEU A 62 -28.36 23.48 33.68
N LYS A 63 -28.53 23.68 34.99
CA LYS A 63 -29.65 24.44 35.56
C LYS A 63 -29.53 25.94 35.36
N ILE A 64 -28.33 26.52 35.48
CA ILE A 64 -28.15 27.98 35.30
C ILE A 64 -28.49 28.40 33.86
N PRO A 65 -27.99 27.73 32.78
CA PRO A 65 -28.45 28.01 31.42
C PRO A 65 -29.97 27.84 31.25
N GLN A 66 -30.58 26.84 31.90
CA GLN A 66 -32.03 26.64 31.87
C GLN A 66 -32.79 27.79 32.54
N TYR A 67 -32.33 28.27 33.70
CA TYR A 67 -32.93 29.41 34.39
C TYR A 67 -32.85 30.68 33.55
N TYR A 68 -31.70 30.95 32.94
CA TYR A 68 -31.56 32.08 32.02
C TYR A 68 -32.52 31.95 30.84
N TYR A 69 -32.58 30.79 30.19
CA TYR A 69 -33.52 30.54 29.08
C TYR A 69 -34.98 30.75 29.50
N ASN A 70 -35.38 30.28 30.67
CA ASN A 70 -36.74 30.44 31.18
C ASN A 70 -37.12 31.92 31.37
N LEU A 71 -36.17 32.72 31.87
CA LEU A 71 -36.34 34.15 32.15
C LEU A 71 -36.29 35.02 30.89
N ARG A 72 -35.32 34.77 30.00
CA ARG A 72 -34.97 35.65 28.87
C ARG A 72 -35.43 35.14 27.50
N LYS A 73 -35.87 33.88 27.44
CA LYS A 73 -36.27 33.17 26.21
C LYS A 73 -35.12 33.02 25.20
N GLU A 74 -35.44 32.38 24.08
CA GLU A 74 -34.48 31.89 23.10
C GLU A 74 -33.59 32.99 22.48
N LYS A 75 -34.18 34.15 22.15
CA LYS A 75 -33.46 35.24 21.49
C LYS A 75 -32.28 35.73 22.33
N GLU A 76 -32.55 36.21 23.55
CA GLU A 76 -31.52 36.74 24.46
C GLU A 76 -30.53 35.64 24.88
N TYR A 77 -30.99 34.39 25.00
CA TYR A 77 -30.13 33.24 25.30
C TYR A 77 -29.04 33.04 24.24
N TYR A 78 -29.42 33.00 22.95
CA TYR A 78 -28.45 32.85 21.87
C TYR A 78 -27.64 34.12 21.60
N GLU A 79 -28.20 35.32 21.83
CA GLU A 79 -27.42 36.57 21.77
C GLU A 79 -26.26 36.53 22.77
N LEU A 80 -26.52 36.16 24.03
CA LEU A 80 -25.47 36.04 25.04
C LEU A 80 -24.42 34.99 24.67
N ILE A 81 -24.83 33.81 24.20
CA ILE A 81 -23.86 32.78 23.79
C ILE A 81 -22.99 33.28 22.64
N ASN A 82 -23.60 33.89 21.61
CA ASN A 82 -22.85 34.43 20.48
C ASN A 82 -21.89 35.54 20.92
N GLU A 83 -22.28 36.40 21.86
CA GLU A 83 -21.38 37.42 22.44
C GLU A 83 -20.18 36.78 23.15
N VAL A 84 -20.41 35.75 23.97
CA VAL A 84 -19.33 35.04 24.68
C VAL A 84 -18.38 34.33 23.71
N PHE A 85 -18.90 33.76 22.62
CA PHE A 85 -18.13 33.02 21.62
C PHE A 85 -17.64 33.89 20.45
N ASN A 86 -17.92 35.20 20.43
CA ASN A 86 -17.42 36.14 19.43
C ASN A 86 -15.95 36.49 19.69
N VAL A 87 -15.09 35.49 19.56
CA VAL A 87 -13.63 35.59 19.66
C VAL A 87 -13.01 35.20 18.34
N ASN A 88 -11.90 35.85 17.98
CA ASN A 88 -11.10 35.50 16.80
C ASN A 88 -10.27 34.23 17.08
N ALA A 89 -10.94 33.11 17.32
CA ALA A 89 -10.32 31.81 17.49
C ALA A 89 -9.89 31.26 16.13
N VAL A 90 -8.71 30.65 16.08
CA VAL A 90 -8.19 29.98 14.87
C VAL A 90 -7.77 28.55 15.20
N PRO A 91 -7.81 27.62 14.24
CA PRO A 91 -7.40 26.25 14.49
C PRO A 91 -5.93 26.17 14.94
N ASN A 92 -5.68 25.43 16.02
CA ASN A 92 -4.33 25.19 16.56
C ASN A 92 -3.73 23.83 16.10
N ILE A 93 -2.46 23.58 16.44
CA ILE A 93 -1.68 22.39 16.05
C ILE A 93 -2.29 21.04 16.50
N LEU A 94 -3.23 21.01 17.45
CA LEU A 94 -3.92 19.76 17.82
C LEU A 94 -4.93 19.35 16.74
N HIS A 95 -5.64 20.31 16.13
CA HIS A 95 -6.52 20.06 14.98
C HIS A 95 -5.70 19.44 13.83
N ASP A 96 -4.46 19.90 13.67
CA ASP A 96 -3.54 19.30 12.71
C ASP A 96 -3.27 17.83 12.93
N LEU A 97 -2.91 17.47 14.17
CA LEU A 97 -2.60 16.10 14.54
C LEU A 97 -3.80 15.18 14.42
N ILE A 98 -5.01 15.65 14.80
CA ILE A 98 -6.25 14.87 14.66
C ILE A 98 -6.43 14.38 13.22
N PHE A 99 -6.22 15.25 12.23
CA PHE A 99 -6.32 14.84 10.82
C PHE A 99 -5.17 13.93 10.35
N GLN A 100 -4.00 13.95 11.00
CA GLN A 100 -2.91 13.00 10.70
C GLN A 100 -3.26 11.56 11.07
N PHE A 101 -4.17 11.34 12.04
CA PHE A 101 -4.72 10.01 12.32
C PHE A 101 -5.65 9.50 11.21
N ASN A 102 -5.97 10.31 10.21
CA ASN A 102 -6.86 9.97 9.10
C ASN A 102 -8.15 9.25 9.57
N PRO A 103 -8.90 9.81 10.54
CA PRO A 103 -10.10 9.16 11.06
C PRO A 103 -11.15 8.98 9.95
N THR A 104 -11.97 7.93 10.05
CA THR A 104 -13.18 7.84 9.20
C THR A 104 -14.24 8.82 9.67
N THR A 105 -14.33 9.04 10.97
CA THR A 105 -15.31 9.96 11.54
C THR A 105 -14.69 10.68 12.71
N ILE A 106 -14.88 11.99 12.75
CA ILE A 106 -14.65 12.82 13.91
C ILE A 106 -16.00 13.08 14.55
N ILE A 107 -16.13 12.81 15.84
CA ILE A 107 -17.31 13.18 16.61
C ILE A 107 -16.88 14.27 17.59
N THR A 108 -17.64 15.35 17.69
CA THR A 108 -17.33 16.45 18.60
C THR A 108 -18.57 16.89 19.36
N THR A 109 -18.37 17.31 20.61
CA THR A 109 -19.39 18.03 21.40
C THR A 109 -19.15 19.54 21.37
N ASN A 110 -18.14 19.99 20.63
CA ASN A 110 -17.80 21.40 20.53
C ASN A 110 -18.75 22.09 19.56
N TYR A 111 -19.07 23.36 19.86
CA TYR A 111 -19.95 24.16 19.02
C TYR A 111 -19.20 25.00 18.00
N ASP A 112 -17.90 25.26 18.21
CA ASP A 112 -17.03 25.99 17.29
C ASP A 112 -16.86 25.26 15.94
N GLU A 113 -16.41 25.99 14.92
CA GLU A 113 -16.16 25.48 13.56
C GLU A 113 -14.66 25.17 13.31
N LEU A 114 -13.80 25.14 14.36
CA LEU A 114 -12.35 25.09 14.18
C LEU A 114 -11.85 23.77 13.56
N ILE A 115 -12.51 22.65 13.81
CA ILE A 115 -12.11 21.36 13.22
C ILE A 115 -12.53 21.30 11.75
N GLU A 116 -13.66 21.91 11.41
CA GLU A 116 -14.20 22.08 10.06
C GLU A 116 -13.32 23.01 9.23
N GLU A 117 -13.03 24.21 9.75
CA GLU A 117 -12.10 25.17 9.14
C GLU A 117 -10.75 24.52 8.85
N ARG A 118 -10.21 23.74 9.79
CA ARG A 118 -8.93 23.05 9.56
C ARG A 118 -9.01 21.93 8.52
N ALA A 119 -10.16 21.29 8.36
CA ALA A 119 -10.38 20.33 7.27
C ALA A 119 -10.35 21.05 5.92
N GLU A 120 -11.07 22.17 5.81
CA GLU A 120 -11.15 23.01 4.61
C GLU A 120 -9.78 23.58 4.21
N GLU A 121 -9.04 24.16 5.15
CA GLU A 121 -7.68 24.68 4.93
C GLU A 121 -6.71 23.62 4.39
N LYS A 122 -6.91 22.36 4.79
CA LYS A 122 -6.10 21.21 4.32
C LYS A 122 -6.63 20.57 3.04
N GLY A 123 -7.76 21.03 2.51
CA GLY A 123 -8.44 20.40 1.38
C GLY A 123 -8.90 18.97 1.67
N LEU A 124 -9.31 18.69 2.91
CA LEU A 124 -9.82 17.38 3.32
C LEU A 124 -11.34 17.31 3.12
N PHE A 125 -11.79 16.26 2.43
CA PHE A 125 -13.21 16.02 2.19
C PHE A 125 -13.86 15.35 3.42
N TYR A 126 -14.42 16.16 4.31
CA TYR A 126 -15.29 15.72 5.41
C TYR A 126 -16.63 16.43 5.31
N ASP A 127 -17.72 15.68 5.43
CA ASP A 127 -19.05 16.28 5.53
C ASP A 127 -19.38 16.61 6.99
N VAL A 128 -19.93 17.79 7.22
CA VAL A 128 -20.34 18.24 8.55
C VAL A 128 -21.79 17.83 8.79
N VAL A 129 -22.02 17.10 9.89
CA VAL A 129 -23.33 16.64 10.32
C VAL A 129 -23.61 17.19 11.71
N SER A 130 -24.47 18.19 11.82
CA SER A 130 -24.87 18.79 13.09
C SER A 130 -26.36 18.72 13.37
N ARG A 131 -27.16 18.25 12.42
CA ARG A 131 -28.59 17.95 12.56
C ARG A 131 -28.91 16.62 11.89
N ASP A 132 -29.93 15.93 12.39
CA ASP A 132 -30.41 14.66 11.81
C ASP A 132 -30.69 14.76 10.30
N LYS A 133 -31.21 15.90 9.84
CA LYS A 133 -31.51 16.15 8.42
C LYS A 133 -30.27 16.28 7.53
N ASP A 134 -29.08 16.44 8.10
CA ASP A 134 -27.83 16.59 7.33
C ASP A 134 -27.29 15.23 6.87
N LEU A 135 -27.57 14.15 7.62
CA LEU A 135 -27.09 12.79 7.32
C LEU A 135 -27.39 12.33 5.88
N PRO A 136 -28.62 12.47 5.34
CA PRO A 136 -28.93 12.03 3.98
C PRO A 136 -28.23 12.81 2.87
N TYR A 137 -27.68 13.99 3.17
CA TYR A 137 -26.97 14.84 2.19
C TYR A 137 -25.46 14.62 2.18
N THR A 138 -24.95 13.78 3.08
CA THR A 138 -23.53 13.40 3.08
C THR A 138 -23.19 12.63 1.79
N GLN A 139 -22.10 13.02 1.14
CA GLN A 139 -21.56 12.41 -0.08
C GLN A 139 -20.24 11.68 0.18
N ASN A 140 -19.53 12.08 1.24
CA ASN A 140 -18.24 11.54 1.61
C ASN A 140 -18.40 10.46 2.68
N ASP A 141 -17.58 9.41 2.61
CA ASP A 141 -17.47 8.39 3.66
C ASP A 141 -16.96 8.97 4.99
N LYS A 142 -16.34 10.16 4.94
CA LYS A 142 -15.75 10.83 6.08
C LYS A 142 -16.63 11.97 6.57
N MET A 143 -16.85 12.00 7.89
CA MET A 143 -17.78 12.94 8.51
C MET A 143 -17.19 13.59 9.76
N ILE A 144 -17.57 14.86 9.99
CA ILE A 144 -17.45 15.55 11.27
C ILE A 144 -18.87 15.63 11.86
N ILE A 145 -19.15 14.82 12.87
CA ILE A 145 -20.44 14.77 13.54
C ILE A 145 -20.38 15.67 14.77
N LYS A 146 -21.14 16.76 14.75
CA LYS A 146 -21.34 17.61 15.93
C LYS A 146 -22.50 17.03 16.73
N MET A 147 -22.16 16.12 17.64
CA MET A 147 -23.12 15.36 18.43
C MET A 147 -24.05 16.28 19.22
N HIS A 148 -23.54 17.42 19.70
CA HIS A 148 -24.29 18.39 20.48
C HIS A 148 -24.75 19.60 19.65
N GLY A 149 -24.93 19.43 18.35
CA GLY A 149 -25.40 20.50 17.47
C GLY A 149 -24.34 21.55 17.16
N ASP A 150 -24.81 22.66 16.58
CA ASP A 150 -23.98 23.75 16.10
C ASP A 150 -24.60 25.10 16.47
N LEU A 151 -23.77 26.07 16.87
CA LEU A 151 -24.22 27.44 17.14
C LEU A 151 -24.86 28.07 15.90
N LYS A 152 -24.35 27.76 14.70
CA LYS A 152 -24.88 28.28 13.42
C LYS A 152 -26.36 27.98 13.21
N TYR A 153 -26.86 26.90 13.78
CA TYR A 153 -28.25 26.46 13.63
C TYR A 153 -29.07 26.59 14.91
N ASN A 154 -28.52 27.20 15.96
CA ASN A 154 -29.19 27.36 17.25
C ASN A 154 -29.80 26.04 17.76
N ASN A 155 -29.07 24.93 17.61
CA ASN A 155 -29.52 23.60 18.02
C ASN A 155 -28.58 22.95 19.03
N ILE A 156 -27.81 23.74 19.77
CA ILE A 156 -26.81 23.21 20.70
C ILE A 156 -27.44 22.47 21.88
N VAL A 157 -26.73 21.50 22.45
CA VAL A 157 -27.13 20.79 23.68
C VAL A 157 -26.40 21.38 24.87
N LEU A 158 -27.05 22.27 25.61
CA LEU A 158 -26.40 23.03 26.69
C LEU A 158 -27.26 23.16 27.97
N LYS A 159 -28.55 23.48 27.85
CA LYS A 159 -29.45 23.58 29.02
C LYS A 159 -30.03 22.21 29.39
N GLU A 160 -30.52 22.08 30.62
CA GLU A 160 -31.06 20.82 31.17
C GLU A 160 -32.06 20.13 30.24
N GLU A 161 -33.00 20.89 29.66
CA GLU A 161 -34.01 20.35 28.74
C GLU A 161 -33.41 19.73 27.47
N ASP A 162 -32.28 20.25 26.96
CA ASP A 162 -31.64 19.72 25.75
C ASP A 162 -31.09 18.31 25.98
N TYR A 163 -30.54 18.05 27.17
CA TYR A 163 -30.04 16.73 27.55
C TYR A 163 -31.20 15.74 27.77
N LEU A 164 -32.28 16.18 28.40
CA LEU A 164 -33.48 15.33 28.61
C LEU A 164 -34.16 14.96 27.29
N SER A 165 -34.15 15.88 26.32
CA SER A 165 -34.77 15.69 25.00
C SER A 165 -33.78 15.20 23.93
N TYR A 166 -32.51 14.93 24.29
CA TYR A 166 -31.44 14.60 23.35
C TYR A 166 -31.81 13.47 22.38
N SER A 167 -32.27 12.33 22.89
CA SER A 167 -32.65 11.17 22.06
C SER A 167 -33.84 11.42 21.13
N SER A 168 -34.62 12.47 21.40
CA SER A 168 -35.73 12.89 20.54
C SER A 168 -35.23 13.85 19.46
N ASN A 169 -34.36 14.79 19.82
CA ASN A 169 -33.88 15.87 18.93
C ASN A 169 -32.74 15.41 17.98
N PHE A 170 -31.91 14.46 18.42
CA PHE A 170 -30.73 13.95 17.70
C PHE A 170 -30.83 12.45 17.42
N LYS A 171 -32.04 11.97 17.11
CA LYS A 171 -32.35 10.54 17.03
C LYS A 171 -31.50 9.80 15.98
N LEU A 172 -31.32 10.38 14.80
CA LEU A 172 -30.52 9.75 13.74
C LEU A 172 -29.02 9.84 14.05
N ILE A 173 -28.54 11.00 14.52
CA ILE A 173 -27.16 11.19 14.96
C ILE A 173 -26.81 10.21 16.09
N GLU A 174 -27.66 10.08 17.12
CA GLU A 174 -27.46 9.15 18.23
C GLU A 174 -27.34 7.70 17.73
N ASN A 175 -28.26 7.26 16.86
CA ASN A 175 -28.23 5.91 16.30
C ASN A 175 -27.00 5.66 15.42
N TYR A 176 -26.57 6.67 14.67
CA TYR A 176 -25.37 6.57 13.84
C TYR A 176 -24.10 6.47 14.70
N ILE A 177 -24.00 7.28 15.77
CA ILE A 177 -22.90 7.18 16.74
C ILE A 177 -22.88 5.79 17.39
N LYS A 178 -24.03 5.22 17.79
CA LYS A 178 -24.10 3.83 18.31
C LYS A 178 -23.53 2.82 17.29
N SER A 179 -23.86 2.97 16.01
CA SER A 179 -23.32 2.11 14.94
C SER A 179 -21.80 2.24 14.81
N LEU A 180 -21.27 3.46 14.83
CA LEU A 180 -19.83 3.72 14.79
C LEU A 180 -19.10 3.08 15.98
N LEU A 181 -19.59 3.30 17.20
CA LEU A 181 -19.00 2.70 18.41
C LEU A 181 -19.03 1.16 18.38
N SER A 182 -19.99 0.55 17.68
CA SER A 182 -20.11 -0.91 17.60
C SER A 182 -19.12 -1.58 16.64
N SER A 183 -18.54 -0.83 15.70
CA SER A 183 -17.77 -1.40 14.57
C SER A 183 -16.39 -0.79 14.36
N ASN A 184 -16.01 0.22 15.17
CA ASN A 184 -14.77 0.96 15.05
C ASN A 184 -14.04 1.05 16.40
N VAL A 185 -12.72 1.27 16.33
CA VAL A 185 -11.93 1.68 17.49
C VAL A 185 -12.14 3.17 17.71
N VAL A 186 -12.35 3.56 18.97
CA VAL A 186 -12.68 4.94 19.35
C VAL A 186 -11.54 5.52 20.17
N LEU A 187 -11.10 6.72 19.82
CA LEU A 187 -10.06 7.47 20.54
C LEU A 187 -10.61 8.82 20.98
N PHE A 188 -10.68 9.06 22.29
CA PHE A 188 -11.09 10.32 22.89
C PHE A 188 -9.89 11.24 23.11
N ILE A 189 -9.96 12.48 22.60
CA ILE A 189 -8.92 13.50 22.60
C ILE A 189 -9.47 14.80 23.16
N GLY A 190 -8.83 15.34 24.21
CA GLY A 190 -9.26 16.61 24.84
C GLY A 190 -10.70 16.58 25.39
N TYR A 191 -11.24 15.39 25.61
CA TYR A 191 -12.61 15.16 26.03
C TYR A 191 -12.72 14.97 27.55
N ARG A 192 -13.87 15.29 28.14
CA ARG A 192 -14.18 14.92 29.53
C ARG A 192 -15.16 13.76 29.51
N ILE A 193 -14.81 12.60 30.07
CA ILE A 193 -15.63 11.38 30.04
C ILE A 193 -16.98 11.54 30.79
N ASN A 194 -17.24 12.69 31.42
CA ASN A 194 -18.41 12.87 32.26
C ASN A 194 -19.72 13.15 31.54
N ASP A 195 -19.70 13.39 30.23
CA ASP A 195 -20.90 13.64 29.43
C ASP A 195 -21.94 12.51 29.53
N ILE A 196 -23.19 12.87 29.84
CA ILE A 196 -24.27 11.93 30.12
C ILE A 196 -24.76 11.22 28.85
N ASN A 197 -24.90 11.93 27.73
CA ASN A 197 -25.38 11.37 26.47
C ASN A 197 -24.39 10.30 25.99
N MET A 198 -23.10 10.61 26.03
CA MET A 198 -22.06 9.65 25.67
C MET A 198 -22.02 8.44 26.60
N LYS A 199 -22.18 8.62 27.91
CA LYS A 199 -22.28 7.49 28.86
C LYS A 199 -23.44 6.55 28.50
N ILE A 200 -24.60 7.10 28.17
CA ILE A 200 -25.80 6.33 27.79
C ILE A 200 -25.56 5.56 26.49
N ILE A 201 -25.10 6.25 25.44
CA ILE A 201 -24.80 5.64 24.13
C ILE A 201 -23.76 4.52 24.28
N PHE A 202 -22.67 4.77 25.01
CA PHE A 202 -21.59 3.80 25.18
C PHE A 202 -22.05 2.56 25.95
N GLN A 203 -22.79 2.75 27.05
CA GLN A 203 -23.34 1.65 27.84
C GLN A 203 -24.31 0.81 27.01
N TRP A 204 -25.17 1.44 26.21
CA TRP A 204 -26.10 0.75 25.33
C TRP A 204 -25.39 -0.17 24.33
N VAL A 205 -24.34 0.31 23.66
CA VAL A 205 -23.58 -0.51 22.71
C VAL A 205 -22.87 -1.66 23.42
N LYS A 206 -22.29 -1.38 24.59
CA LYS A 206 -21.62 -2.39 25.40
C LYS A 206 -22.55 -3.51 25.85
N ASP A 207 -23.76 -3.19 26.29
CA ASP A 207 -24.73 -4.18 26.77
C ASP A 207 -25.16 -5.15 25.67
N ILE A 208 -25.18 -4.68 24.42
CA ILE A 208 -25.47 -5.50 23.24
C ILE A 208 -24.29 -6.40 22.88
N LEU A 209 -23.09 -5.84 22.75
CA LEU A 209 -21.91 -6.57 22.28
C LEU A 209 -21.27 -7.46 23.35
N LYS A 210 -21.44 -7.15 24.63
CA LYS A 210 -20.91 -7.91 25.76
C LYS A 210 -19.39 -8.17 25.61
N ASN A 211 -19.01 -9.43 25.37
CA ASN A 211 -17.61 -9.85 25.25
C ASN A 211 -16.97 -9.42 23.92
N ASP A 212 -17.78 -9.14 22.89
CA ASP A 212 -17.33 -8.69 21.58
C ASP A 212 -17.15 -7.17 21.50
N PHE A 213 -17.43 -6.45 22.60
CA PHE A 213 -17.28 -5.00 22.66
C PHE A 213 -15.81 -4.60 22.49
N GLN A 214 -15.52 -3.77 21.48
CA GLN A 214 -14.19 -3.24 21.28
C GLN A 214 -13.92 -2.10 22.28
N PRO A 215 -12.85 -2.18 23.10
CA PRO A 215 -12.55 -1.11 24.03
C PRO A 215 -12.24 0.21 23.32
N ALA A 216 -12.75 1.31 23.88
CA ALA A 216 -12.33 2.65 23.47
C ALA A 216 -11.08 3.09 24.23
N TYR A 217 -10.40 4.11 23.72
CA TYR A 217 -9.16 4.64 24.29
C TYR A 217 -9.34 6.11 24.65
N PHE A 218 -8.93 6.49 25.86
CA PHE A 218 -9.04 7.85 26.36
C PHE A 218 -7.67 8.40 26.73
N ILE A 219 -7.28 9.54 26.16
CA ILE A 219 -6.01 10.19 26.50
C ILE A 219 -6.20 11.07 27.73
N ASN A 220 -5.51 10.71 28.82
CA ASN A 220 -5.50 11.49 30.05
C ASN A 220 -4.18 12.26 30.20
N THR A 221 -4.25 13.60 30.21
CA THR A 221 -3.11 14.51 30.36
C THR A 221 -3.01 15.15 31.74
N SER A 222 -3.93 14.83 32.67
CA SER A 222 -3.97 15.45 33.99
C SER A 222 -2.72 15.12 34.82
N ALA A 223 -2.19 16.14 35.50
CA ALA A 223 -0.97 16.03 36.31
C ALA A 223 -1.22 15.45 37.72
N LYS A 224 -2.47 15.37 38.15
CA LYS A 224 -2.80 14.76 39.44
C LYS A 224 -2.49 13.27 39.34
N LYS A 225 -1.61 12.78 40.23
CA LYS A 225 -1.54 11.36 40.55
C LYS A 225 -2.90 10.97 41.13
N ASP A 226 -3.88 10.71 40.28
CA ASP A 226 -5.01 9.90 40.69
C ASP A 226 -4.48 8.47 40.80
N ASN A 227 -3.76 8.22 41.90
CA ASN A 227 -3.50 6.88 42.44
C ASN A 227 -4.81 6.18 42.86
N ASN A 228 -5.98 6.73 42.52
CA ASN A 228 -7.26 6.08 42.67
C ASN A 228 -7.45 5.11 41.50
N ASN A 229 -6.87 3.91 41.62
CA ASN A 229 -7.18 2.74 40.79
C ASN A 229 -8.69 2.58 40.56
N ILE A 230 -9.52 3.03 41.52
CA ILE A 230 -10.99 3.03 41.46
C ILE A 230 -11.55 3.73 40.22
N GLN A 231 -11.06 4.92 39.84
CA GLN A 231 -11.59 5.63 38.67
C GLN A 231 -11.12 4.99 37.36
N PHE A 232 -9.87 4.53 37.32
CA PHE A 232 -9.35 3.75 36.20
C PHE A 232 -10.14 2.46 35.99
N ASP A 233 -10.37 1.70 37.07
CA ASP A 233 -11.14 0.46 37.05
C ASP A 233 -12.62 0.72 36.71
N TYR A 234 -13.20 1.84 37.16
CA TYR A 234 -14.56 2.23 36.78
C TYR A 234 -14.71 2.40 35.26
N TYR A 235 -13.80 3.13 34.61
CA TYR A 235 -13.85 3.34 33.16
C TYR A 235 -13.46 2.08 32.39
N LYS A 236 -12.45 1.33 32.85
CA LYS A 236 -12.07 0.05 32.27
C LYS A 236 -13.20 -0.96 32.31
N ASN A 237 -13.90 -1.07 33.44
CA ASN A 237 -15.11 -1.89 33.60
C ASN A 237 -16.29 -1.38 32.79
N ARG A 238 -16.22 -0.17 32.23
CA ARG A 238 -17.15 0.36 31.23
C ARG A 238 -16.67 0.20 29.79
N GLY A 239 -15.51 -0.44 29.56
CA GLY A 239 -14.96 -0.66 28.23
C GLY A 239 -14.09 0.49 27.70
N ILE A 240 -13.64 1.39 28.58
CA ILE A 240 -12.78 2.53 28.22
C ILE A 240 -11.40 2.33 28.84
N ASN A 241 -10.40 2.15 27.99
CA ASN A 241 -8.99 2.07 28.35
C ASN A 241 -8.40 3.47 28.48
N ILE A 242 -7.93 3.83 29.68
CA ILE A 242 -7.28 5.11 29.91
C ILE A 242 -5.79 5.01 29.58
N LEU A 243 -5.30 5.92 28.75
CA LEU A 243 -3.91 6.10 28.37
C LEU A 243 -3.37 7.33 29.10
N ASN A 244 -2.56 7.12 30.14
CA ASN A 244 -2.01 8.20 30.95
C ASN A 244 -0.72 8.77 30.34
N TYR A 245 -0.67 10.09 30.17
CA TYR A 245 0.51 10.79 29.64
C TYR A 245 1.79 10.46 30.44
N ASN A 246 1.73 10.58 31.76
CA ASN A 246 2.90 10.40 32.64
C ASN A 246 3.44 8.94 32.62
N GLU A 247 2.64 7.98 32.17
CA GLU A 247 3.09 6.59 31.98
C GLU A 247 3.72 6.43 30.59
N ALA A 248 3.12 7.02 29.56
CA ALA A 248 3.64 6.98 28.19
C ALA A 248 4.99 7.71 28.08
N GLU A 249 5.15 8.86 28.73
CA GLU A 249 6.38 9.66 28.75
C GLU A 249 7.57 8.89 29.40
N LYS A 250 7.29 7.98 30.33
CA LYS A 250 8.32 7.10 30.91
C LYS A 250 8.78 6.00 29.96
N ILE A 251 7.93 5.61 29.01
CA ILE A 251 8.19 4.52 28.07
C ILE A 251 9.06 5.02 26.91
N ASP A 252 8.78 6.22 26.42
CA ASP A 252 9.49 6.86 25.32
C ASP A 252 9.63 8.33 25.69
N SER A 253 10.86 8.80 25.89
CA SER A 253 11.07 10.20 26.30
C SER A 253 10.55 11.09 25.18
N PHE A 254 9.48 11.83 25.45
CA PHE A 254 8.96 12.84 24.54
C PHE A 254 9.98 13.98 24.47
N SER A 255 10.96 13.86 23.56
CA SER A 255 11.99 14.90 23.33
C SER A 255 11.34 16.22 22.92
N ASP A 256 12.00 17.36 23.18
CA ASP A 256 11.62 18.75 22.88
C ASP A 256 10.96 18.98 21.51
N ASN A 257 9.72 18.50 21.33
CA ASN A 257 8.99 18.68 20.09
C ASN A 257 8.58 20.16 20.04
N PRO A 258 8.87 20.89 18.95
CA PRO A 258 8.45 22.27 18.82
C PRO A 258 6.92 22.31 18.91
N CYS A 259 6.42 22.97 19.95
CA CYS A 259 5.00 23.09 20.23
C CYS A 259 4.65 24.57 20.43
N SER A 260 3.74 25.08 19.62
CA SER A 260 3.27 26.47 19.68
C SER A 260 2.22 26.71 20.77
N LEU A 261 1.74 25.65 21.43
CA LEU A 261 0.69 25.75 22.44
C LEU A 261 1.21 26.36 23.73
N SER A 262 0.41 27.20 24.36
CA SER A 262 0.77 27.87 25.62
C SER A 262 0.43 27.02 26.85
N SER A 263 -0.67 26.27 26.82
CA SER A 263 -1.16 25.52 27.99
C SER A 263 -0.33 24.25 28.26
N PRO A 264 -0.03 23.92 29.54
CA PRO A 264 0.68 22.70 29.90
C PRO A 264 -0.06 21.43 29.45
N GLU A 265 -1.39 21.38 29.63
CA GLU A 265 -2.23 20.26 29.24
C GLU A 265 -2.26 20.08 27.72
N GLY A 266 -2.29 21.18 26.96
CA GLY A 266 -2.22 21.17 25.50
C GLY A 266 -0.88 20.64 24.99
N LYS A 267 0.24 21.05 25.61
CA LYS A 267 1.58 20.52 25.28
C LYS A 267 1.67 19.01 25.52
N LYS A 268 1.21 18.54 26.68
CA LYS A 268 1.15 17.10 26.98
C LYS A 268 0.30 16.32 25.98
N LEU A 269 -0.86 16.89 25.60
CA LEU A 269 -1.72 16.27 24.61
C LEU A 269 -1.01 16.18 23.25
N TYR A 270 -0.36 17.26 22.83
CA TYR A 270 0.42 17.32 21.60
C TYR A 270 1.50 16.22 21.55
N ASP A 271 2.32 16.11 22.60
CA ASP A 271 3.39 15.11 22.66
C ASP A 271 2.85 13.67 22.64
N PHE A 272 1.74 13.41 23.34
CA PHE A 272 1.12 12.07 23.31
C PHE A 272 0.54 11.75 21.93
N LEU A 273 -0.14 12.70 21.28
CA LEU A 273 -0.65 12.49 19.93
C LEU A 273 0.49 12.20 18.94
N LEU A 274 1.61 12.91 19.03
CA LEU A 274 2.82 12.61 18.27
C LEU A 274 3.35 11.20 18.58
N TYR A 275 3.41 10.81 19.85
CA TYR A 275 3.81 9.45 20.23
C TYR A 275 2.92 8.39 19.56
N LEU A 276 1.59 8.56 19.55
CA LEU A 276 0.68 7.61 18.91
C LEU A 276 0.83 7.58 17.37
N LEU A 277 1.06 8.75 16.76
CA LEU A 277 1.28 8.91 15.31
C LEU A 277 2.64 8.39 14.84
N ASN A 278 3.64 8.39 15.71
CA ASN A 278 4.95 7.84 15.40
C ASN A 278 4.86 6.32 15.25
N GLU A 279 5.39 5.77 14.16
CA GLU A 279 5.52 4.32 14.02
C GLU A 279 6.42 3.80 15.15
N GLU A 280 5.91 2.85 15.94
CA GLU A 280 6.81 2.01 16.74
C GLU A 280 7.77 1.35 15.76
N LYS A 281 9.05 1.71 15.85
CA LYS A 281 10.13 1.04 15.13
C LYS A 281 10.38 -0.38 15.65
N VAL A 282 9.39 -1.08 16.20
CA VAL A 282 9.52 -2.50 16.47
C VAL A 282 9.34 -3.22 15.14
N LYS A 283 10.38 -3.14 14.31
CA LYS A 283 10.48 -3.89 13.07
C LYS A 283 10.85 -5.34 13.41
N ASP A 284 9.90 -6.07 13.97
CA ASP A 284 10.03 -7.49 14.29
C ASP A 284 9.72 -8.38 13.08
N LEU A 285 9.83 -9.70 13.27
CA LEU A 285 9.57 -10.67 12.21
C LEU A 285 8.12 -10.59 11.69
N ASP A 286 7.15 -10.34 12.56
CA ASP A 286 5.75 -10.23 12.18
C ASP A 286 5.51 -9.02 11.27
N PHE A 287 6.13 -7.89 11.59
CA PHE A 287 6.11 -6.70 10.75
C PHE A 287 6.61 -7.02 9.33
N TYR A 288 7.77 -7.67 9.18
CA TYR A 288 8.30 -7.98 7.86
C TYR A 288 7.50 -9.07 7.14
N TYR A 289 7.07 -10.09 7.86
CA TYR A 289 6.23 -11.15 7.32
C TYR A 289 4.94 -10.58 6.71
N GLN A 290 4.21 -9.73 7.43
CA GLN A 290 2.96 -9.14 6.95
C GLN A 290 3.16 -8.27 5.71
N ARG A 291 4.33 -7.64 5.54
CA ARG A 291 4.64 -6.85 4.35
C ARG A 291 5.04 -7.71 3.15
N LEU A 292 5.66 -8.86 3.38
CA LEU A 292 6.20 -9.72 2.32
C LEU A 292 5.28 -10.87 1.91
N VAL A 293 4.30 -11.26 2.75
CA VAL A 293 3.43 -12.42 2.51
C VAL A 293 2.73 -12.36 1.15
N ASP A 294 2.26 -11.19 0.75
CA ASP A 294 1.55 -11.04 -0.53
C ASP A 294 2.52 -11.16 -1.73
N LEU A 295 3.80 -10.80 -1.58
CA LEU A 295 4.79 -10.96 -2.66
C LEU A 295 5.07 -12.43 -2.98
N ASP A 296 4.85 -13.36 -2.05
CA ASP A 296 5.06 -14.79 -2.27
C ASP A 296 4.07 -15.37 -3.31
N TYR A 297 2.98 -14.67 -3.65
CA TYR A 297 2.09 -15.08 -4.74
C TYR A 297 2.66 -14.83 -6.14
N LEU A 298 3.74 -14.06 -6.26
CA LEU A 298 4.48 -13.92 -7.52
C LEU A 298 5.46 -15.07 -7.70
N ASN A 299 5.72 -15.43 -8.96
CA ASN A 299 6.78 -16.37 -9.33
C ASN A 299 8.13 -15.67 -9.47
N VAL A 300 8.11 -14.40 -9.89
CA VAL A 300 9.29 -13.53 -9.99
C VAL A 300 8.97 -12.16 -9.40
N ILE A 301 9.82 -11.70 -8.50
CA ILE A 301 9.68 -10.40 -7.84
C ILE A 301 10.77 -9.47 -8.39
N ARG A 302 10.46 -8.21 -8.68
CA ARG A 302 11.51 -7.26 -9.05
C ARG A 302 12.18 -6.77 -7.78
N ILE A 303 13.51 -6.70 -7.77
CA ILE A 303 14.27 -6.17 -6.61
C ILE A 303 13.76 -4.79 -6.18
N LYS A 304 13.37 -3.93 -7.14
CA LYS A 304 12.79 -2.62 -6.81
C LYS A 304 11.50 -2.72 -5.99
N ASP A 305 10.63 -3.68 -6.29
CA ASP A 305 9.35 -3.85 -5.59
C ASP A 305 9.61 -4.39 -4.18
N LEU A 306 10.54 -5.36 -4.05
CA LEU A 306 10.99 -5.84 -2.73
C LEU A 306 11.54 -4.71 -1.85
N LYS A 307 12.38 -3.84 -2.42
CA LYS A 307 12.96 -2.68 -1.70
C LYS A 307 11.89 -1.64 -1.32
N GLU A 308 10.89 -1.41 -2.18
CA GLU A 308 9.76 -0.51 -1.92
C GLU A 308 8.91 -1.08 -0.77
N THR A 309 8.55 -2.37 -0.85
CA THR A 309 7.80 -3.08 0.19
C THR A 309 8.52 -3.09 1.53
N LEU A 310 9.85 -3.26 1.55
CA LEU A 310 10.65 -3.23 2.79
C LEU A 310 10.99 -1.81 3.29
N GLY A 311 10.70 -0.75 2.52
CA GLY A 311 11.07 0.62 2.88
C GLY A 311 12.57 0.93 2.79
N ILE A 312 13.38 0.03 2.24
CA ILE A 312 14.86 0.12 2.19
C ILE A 312 15.37 0.73 0.87
N SER A 313 14.50 1.41 0.12
CA SER A 313 14.83 1.90 -1.22
C SER A 313 15.98 2.93 -1.24
N ARG A 314 16.07 3.76 -0.19
CA ARG A 314 17.11 4.80 -0.03
C ARG A 314 18.39 4.28 0.65
N GLU A 315 18.27 3.25 1.50
CA GLU A 315 19.37 2.70 2.31
C GLU A 315 20.23 1.70 1.53
N VAL A 316 19.62 1.02 0.55
CA VAL A 316 20.22 -0.13 -0.11
C VAL A 316 20.40 0.16 -1.59
N SER A 317 21.59 -0.14 -2.11
CA SER A 317 21.89 -0.07 -3.54
C SER A 317 21.79 -1.47 -4.17
N GLN A 318 21.57 -1.51 -5.48
CA GLN A 318 21.53 -2.75 -6.26
C GLN A 318 22.70 -2.77 -7.25
N ASN A 319 23.52 -3.82 -7.19
CA ASN A 319 24.59 -4.07 -8.14
C ASN A 319 24.42 -5.44 -8.81
N GLY A 320 23.77 -5.45 -9.98
CA GLY A 320 23.35 -6.69 -10.63
C GLY A 320 22.29 -7.41 -9.79
N ASN A 321 22.58 -8.65 -9.41
CA ASN A 321 21.73 -9.47 -8.54
C ASN A 321 22.17 -9.39 -7.07
N ASN A 322 23.03 -8.42 -6.71
CA ASN A 322 23.47 -8.23 -5.34
C ASN A 322 22.82 -6.99 -4.73
N LEU A 323 22.44 -7.09 -3.46
CA LEU A 323 22.10 -5.94 -2.64
C LEU A 323 23.34 -5.49 -1.86
N GLU A 324 23.61 -4.18 -1.84
CA GLU A 324 24.76 -3.62 -1.14
C GLU A 324 24.32 -2.43 -0.28
N PHE A 325 24.69 -2.43 1.01
CA PHE A 325 24.36 -1.39 1.97
C PHE A 325 25.51 -1.13 2.95
N SER A 326 25.52 0.05 3.57
CA SER A 326 26.44 0.36 4.68
C SER A 326 25.73 0.34 6.02
N ASN A 327 24.52 0.91 6.07
CA ASN A 327 23.66 0.90 7.25
C ASN A 327 22.21 0.62 6.84
N SER A 328 21.62 -0.45 7.37
CA SER A 328 20.20 -0.77 7.22
C SER A 328 19.77 -1.72 8.33
N GLU A 329 19.09 -1.18 9.34
CA GLU A 329 18.54 -1.96 10.46
C GLU A 329 17.66 -3.11 9.96
N THR A 330 16.94 -2.89 8.86
CA THR A 330 16.03 -3.87 8.27
C THR A 330 16.76 -5.07 7.68
N LEU A 331 17.80 -4.84 6.88
CA LEU A 331 18.58 -5.95 6.34
C LEU A 331 19.43 -6.62 7.42
N ASP A 332 19.99 -5.86 8.37
CA ASP A 332 20.74 -6.43 9.48
C ASP A 332 19.88 -7.40 10.31
N TYR A 333 18.66 -7.01 10.67
CA TYR A 333 17.72 -7.87 11.40
C TYR A 333 17.32 -9.12 10.60
N LEU A 334 16.87 -8.94 9.35
CA LEU A 334 16.38 -10.04 8.53
C LEU A 334 17.50 -11.04 8.20
N ILE A 335 18.71 -10.56 7.90
CA ILE A 335 19.85 -11.43 7.59
C ILE A 335 20.26 -12.22 8.83
N LYS A 336 20.33 -11.58 10.00
CA LYS A 336 20.59 -12.30 11.26
C LYS A 336 19.59 -13.44 11.45
N LYS A 337 18.29 -13.16 11.29
CA LYS A 337 17.24 -14.18 11.42
C LYS A 337 17.30 -15.28 10.35
N LEU A 338 17.68 -14.96 9.12
CA LEU A 338 17.86 -15.95 8.06
C LEU A 338 19.08 -16.85 8.30
N ILE A 339 20.14 -16.31 8.93
CA ILE A 339 21.31 -17.08 9.36
C ILE A 339 20.95 -18.01 10.52
N GLU A 340 20.23 -17.52 11.53
CA GLU A 340 19.69 -18.36 12.63
C GLU A 340 18.86 -19.53 12.05
N LEU A 341 18.01 -19.26 11.05
CA LEU A 341 17.26 -20.31 10.33
C LEU A 341 18.18 -21.26 9.53
N ASP A 342 19.26 -20.77 8.93
CA ASP A 342 20.20 -21.60 8.16
C ASP A 342 21.06 -22.52 9.04
N ASN A 343 21.23 -22.17 10.32
CA ASN A 343 21.96 -22.92 11.33
C ASN A 343 21.08 -23.85 12.18
N ASP A 344 19.77 -23.87 11.92
CA ASP A 344 18.77 -24.59 12.74
C ASP A 344 18.70 -24.10 14.21
N ASP A 345 19.03 -22.82 14.46
CA ASP A 345 19.05 -22.19 15.79
C ASP A 345 17.65 -21.77 16.31
N ILE A 346 16.58 -22.07 15.58
CA ILE A 346 15.20 -21.62 15.86
C ILE A 346 14.30 -22.84 16.09
N GLU A 347 13.71 -22.98 17.27
CA GLU A 347 12.80 -24.08 17.60
C GLU A 347 11.33 -23.78 17.25
N ASN A 348 10.95 -22.50 17.24
CA ASN A 348 9.56 -22.09 17.05
C ASN A 348 9.10 -22.30 15.60
N GLN A 349 8.20 -23.27 15.38
CA GLN A 349 7.66 -23.64 14.07
C GLN A 349 6.95 -22.48 13.34
N GLN A 350 6.30 -21.57 14.07
CA GLN A 350 5.68 -20.39 13.46
C GLN A 350 6.74 -19.40 12.96
N GLU A 351 7.83 -19.23 13.72
CA GLU A 351 8.96 -18.38 13.34
C GLU A 351 9.67 -18.93 12.09
N ILE A 352 9.95 -20.24 12.08
CA ILE A 352 10.51 -20.97 10.93
C ILE A 352 9.63 -20.74 9.68
N SER A 353 8.32 -20.93 9.80
CA SER A 353 7.39 -20.80 8.68
C SER A 353 7.40 -19.39 8.07
N LYS A 354 7.49 -18.35 8.92
CA LYS A 354 7.59 -16.95 8.48
C LYS A 354 8.93 -16.69 7.77
N LEU A 355 10.04 -17.15 8.34
CA LEU A 355 11.37 -16.95 7.76
C LEU A 355 11.58 -17.72 6.45
N GLU A 356 11.02 -18.92 6.32
CA GLU A 356 11.03 -19.66 5.05
C GLU A 356 10.27 -18.92 3.95
N LEU A 357 9.15 -18.26 4.28
CA LEU A 357 8.46 -17.40 3.31
C LEU A 357 9.35 -16.22 2.89
N ILE A 358 10.00 -15.56 3.84
CA ILE A 358 10.91 -14.44 3.55
C ILE A 358 12.07 -14.92 2.67
N ARG A 359 12.68 -16.07 2.97
CA ARG A 359 13.73 -16.69 2.15
C ARG A 359 13.25 -16.91 0.70
N ARG A 360 12.05 -17.47 0.51
CA ARG A 360 11.44 -17.66 -0.83
C ARG A 360 11.23 -16.34 -1.56
N VAL A 361 10.80 -15.29 -0.86
CA VAL A 361 10.64 -13.95 -1.45
C VAL A 361 11.97 -13.38 -1.94
N PHE A 362 13.05 -13.51 -1.15
CA PHE A 362 14.39 -13.12 -1.58
C PHE A 362 14.88 -13.95 -2.78
N GLU A 363 14.62 -15.27 -2.77
CA GLU A 363 14.93 -16.16 -3.89
C GLU A 363 14.20 -15.74 -5.18
N LYS A 364 12.88 -15.55 -5.11
CA LYS A 364 12.03 -15.12 -6.23
C LYS A 364 12.40 -13.74 -6.77
N SER A 365 13.07 -12.92 -5.97
CA SER A 365 13.59 -11.63 -6.41
C SER A 365 14.88 -11.72 -7.23
N GLY A 366 15.48 -12.91 -7.31
CA GLY A 366 16.72 -13.16 -8.03
C GLY A 366 17.98 -12.66 -7.32
N ILE A 367 17.88 -12.27 -6.05
CA ILE A 367 19.03 -11.85 -5.24
C ILE A 367 19.96 -13.05 -5.05
N GLU A 368 21.25 -12.82 -5.24
CA GLU A 368 22.30 -13.84 -5.06
C GLU A 368 23.07 -13.64 -3.77
N LYS A 369 23.48 -12.40 -3.53
CA LYS A 369 24.30 -12.02 -2.38
C LYS A 369 23.77 -10.73 -1.78
N ILE A 370 23.85 -10.65 -0.46
CA ILE A 370 23.64 -9.41 0.27
C ILE A 370 24.97 -9.03 0.90
N LYS A 371 25.39 -7.79 0.67
CA LYS A 371 26.69 -7.28 1.11
C LYS A 371 26.55 -6.08 2.04
N LYS A 372 27.36 -6.06 3.08
CA LYS A 372 27.55 -4.93 3.99
C LYS A 372 28.97 -4.41 3.86
N ASN A 373 29.15 -3.12 3.58
CA ASN A 373 30.47 -2.51 3.37
C ASN A 373 31.37 -3.32 2.39
N GLN A 374 30.79 -3.74 1.26
CA GLN A 374 31.42 -4.57 0.21
C GLN A 374 31.68 -6.05 0.56
N GLU A 375 31.52 -6.45 1.82
CA GLU A 375 31.67 -7.85 2.24
C GLU A 375 30.35 -8.62 2.11
N THR A 376 30.40 -9.85 1.63
CA THR A 376 29.19 -10.70 1.52
C THR A 376 28.83 -11.27 2.88
N ILE A 377 27.72 -10.82 3.44
CA ILE A 377 27.21 -11.27 4.75
C ILE A 377 26.14 -12.36 4.62
N TYR A 378 25.49 -12.47 3.46
CA TYR A 378 24.50 -13.51 3.21
C TYR A 378 24.49 -13.95 1.74
N LYS A 379 24.33 -15.26 1.51
CA LYS A 379 24.13 -15.86 0.19
C LYS A 379 22.76 -16.50 0.16
N VAL A 380 21.88 -16.00 -0.72
CA VAL A 380 20.53 -16.54 -0.85
C VAL A 380 20.61 -17.92 -1.50
N LYS A 381 20.14 -18.95 -0.80
CA LYS A 381 20.04 -20.31 -1.34
C LYS A 381 19.07 -20.32 -2.52
N LYS A 382 19.54 -20.74 -3.69
CA LYS A 382 18.68 -20.90 -4.89
C LYS A 382 18.18 -22.33 -4.96
N LYS A 383 16.86 -22.52 -5.03
CA LYS A 383 16.25 -23.78 -5.46
C LYS A 383 16.21 -23.78 -6.99
N GLN A 384 16.65 -24.86 -7.62
CA GLN A 384 16.48 -25.00 -9.07
C GLN A 384 15.00 -25.21 -9.38
N ASN A 385 14.26 -24.13 -9.60
CA ASN A 385 12.87 -24.23 -10.05
C ASN A 385 12.85 -24.42 -11.57
N LYS A 386 12.83 -25.67 -12.03
CA LYS A 386 12.74 -26.01 -13.45
C LYS A 386 11.30 -25.83 -13.93
N ASN A 387 10.92 -24.60 -14.28
CA ASN A 387 9.66 -24.35 -14.96
C ASN A 387 9.71 -24.92 -16.39
N ARG A 388 9.08 -26.08 -16.59
CA ARG A 388 9.07 -26.81 -17.87
C ARG A 388 8.40 -26.02 -18.99
N LEU A 389 7.35 -25.26 -18.68
CA LEU A 389 6.67 -24.41 -19.64
C LEU A 389 7.59 -23.30 -20.14
N ILE A 390 8.22 -22.55 -19.23
CA ILE A 390 9.15 -21.46 -19.58
C ILE A 390 10.30 -21.99 -20.44
N LYS A 391 10.84 -23.17 -20.10
CA LYS A 391 11.85 -23.84 -20.94
C LYS A 391 11.30 -24.13 -22.34
N SER A 392 10.11 -24.69 -22.45
CA SER A 392 9.48 -25.01 -23.74
C SER A 392 9.22 -23.75 -24.58
N ILE A 393 8.82 -22.64 -23.95
CA ILE A 393 8.67 -21.34 -24.62
C ILE A 393 10.00 -20.85 -25.17
N LEU A 394 11.05 -20.86 -24.35
CA LEU A 394 12.39 -20.43 -24.76
C LEU A 394 12.92 -21.27 -25.92
N GLU A 395 12.65 -22.57 -25.93
CA GLU A 395 13.09 -23.52 -26.97
C GLU A 395 12.14 -23.60 -28.18
N PHE A 396 11.08 -22.77 -28.24
CA PHE A 396 10.01 -22.85 -29.25
C PHE A 396 9.40 -24.26 -29.42
N ASP A 397 9.38 -25.05 -28.33
CA ASP A 397 8.82 -26.40 -28.32
C ASP A 397 7.29 -26.35 -28.16
N TYR A 398 6.63 -25.86 -29.20
CA TYR A 398 5.18 -25.75 -29.24
C TYR A 398 4.49 -27.12 -29.16
N ILE A 399 5.13 -28.20 -29.64
CA ILE A 399 4.60 -29.56 -29.52
C ILE A 399 4.46 -29.95 -28.05
N SER A 400 5.51 -29.74 -27.24
CA SER A 400 5.46 -29.99 -25.79
C SER A 400 4.38 -29.15 -25.12
N ILE A 401 4.26 -27.86 -25.49
CA ILE A 401 3.21 -26.97 -24.94
C ILE A 401 1.82 -27.55 -25.25
N HIS A 402 1.50 -27.87 -26.51
CA HIS A 402 0.20 -28.42 -26.89
C HIS A 402 -0.08 -29.79 -26.25
N ASN A 403 0.93 -30.66 -26.14
CA ASN A 403 0.79 -31.96 -25.47
C ASN A 403 0.47 -31.80 -23.98
N ASN A 404 1.12 -30.85 -23.30
CA ASN A 404 0.82 -30.55 -21.89
C ASN A 404 -0.59 -29.99 -21.74
N THR A 405 -1.00 -29.09 -22.64
CA THR A 405 -2.36 -28.54 -22.69
C THR A 405 -3.41 -29.64 -22.85
N ASN A 406 -3.22 -30.58 -23.79
CA ASN A 406 -4.14 -31.70 -23.99
C ASN A 406 -4.22 -32.61 -22.76
N LYS A 407 -3.10 -32.87 -22.09
CA LYS A 407 -3.09 -33.62 -20.81
C LYS A 407 -3.90 -32.91 -19.74
N MET A 408 -3.82 -31.57 -19.66
CA MET A 408 -4.60 -30.78 -18.71
C MET A 408 -6.10 -30.82 -19.04
N ILE A 409 -6.49 -30.73 -20.31
CA ILE A 409 -7.90 -30.86 -20.72
C ILE A 409 -8.46 -32.22 -20.28
N ASN A 410 -7.67 -33.29 -20.44
CA ASN A 410 -8.10 -34.66 -20.16
C ASN A 410 -7.95 -35.08 -18.67
N SER A 411 -7.42 -34.23 -17.79
CA SER A 411 -7.26 -34.57 -16.36
C SER A 411 -8.57 -34.37 -15.59
N VAL A 412 -8.99 -35.39 -14.83
CA VAL A 412 -10.22 -35.37 -14.01
C VAL A 412 -10.07 -34.49 -12.75
N GLU A 413 -8.86 -34.40 -12.17
CA GLU A 413 -8.58 -33.56 -11.01
C GLU A 413 -7.92 -32.23 -11.42
N GLU A 414 -8.59 -31.12 -11.09
CA GLU A 414 -8.07 -29.78 -11.34
C GLU A 414 -7.36 -29.22 -10.09
N ASP A 415 -6.03 -29.09 -10.16
CA ASP A 415 -5.24 -28.43 -9.12
C ASP A 415 -5.55 -26.91 -9.11
N LYS A 416 -6.42 -26.51 -8.19
CA LYS A 416 -6.88 -25.12 -8.01
C LYS A 416 -5.73 -24.15 -7.75
N SER A 417 -4.58 -24.62 -7.26
CA SER A 417 -3.41 -23.77 -6.98
C SER A 417 -2.65 -23.35 -8.24
N LYS A 418 -2.86 -24.03 -9.38
CA LYS A 418 -2.12 -23.83 -10.63
C LYS A 418 -2.96 -23.28 -11.78
N LEU A 419 -4.15 -22.75 -11.49
CA LEU A 419 -5.08 -22.29 -12.53
C LEU A 419 -4.50 -21.18 -13.42
N VAL A 420 -3.75 -20.23 -12.86
CA VAL A 420 -3.12 -19.17 -13.68
C VAL A 420 -2.04 -19.73 -14.60
N GLU A 421 -1.22 -20.66 -14.10
CA GLU A 421 -0.22 -21.37 -14.92
C GLU A 421 -0.90 -22.18 -16.04
N ARG A 422 -1.99 -22.89 -15.71
CA ARG A 422 -2.79 -23.63 -16.69
C ARG A 422 -3.35 -22.71 -17.76
N ALA A 423 -3.93 -21.58 -17.37
CA ALA A 423 -4.41 -20.58 -18.33
C ALA A 423 -3.29 -20.04 -19.22
N TYR A 424 -2.08 -19.87 -18.66
CA TYR A 424 -0.92 -19.45 -19.44
C TYR A 424 -0.43 -20.53 -20.41
N ASN A 425 -0.53 -21.82 -20.07
CA ASN A 425 -0.29 -22.91 -21.02
C ASN A 425 -1.26 -22.84 -22.21
N PHE A 426 -2.56 -22.69 -21.92
CA PHE A 426 -3.59 -22.50 -22.96
C PHE A 426 -3.28 -21.28 -23.85
N TYR A 427 -2.93 -20.16 -23.23
CA TYR A 427 -2.53 -18.94 -23.94
C TYR A 427 -1.35 -19.15 -24.89
N GLN A 428 -0.29 -19.83 -24.43
CA GLN A 428 0.88 -20.13 -25.25
C GLN A 428 0.59 -21.14 -26.37
N ALA A 429 -0.39 -22.01 -26.18
CA ALA A 429 -0.94 -22.90 -27.21
C ALA A 429 -1.94 -22.20 -28.16
N LYS A 430 -2.13 -20.88 -28.05
CA LYS A 430 -3.14 -20.09 -28.76
C LYS A 430 -4.59 -20.53 -28.51
N ASN A 431 -4.82 -21.32 -27.48
CA ASN A 431 -6.16 -21.71 -27.06
C ASN A 431 -6.74 -20.65 -26.12
N TYR A 432 -7.13 -19.51 -26.71
CA TYR A 432 -7.45 -18.30 -25.96
C TYR A 432 -8.77 -18.41 -25.17
N TYR A 433 -9.76 -19.15 -25.67
CA TYR A 433 -11.03 -19.32 -24.98
C TYR A 433 -10.86 -20.11 -23.67
N GLU A 434 -10.15 -21.23 -23.71
CA GLU A 434 -9.84 -22.06 -22.56
C GLU A 434 -8.95 -21.32 -21.55
N ALA A 435 -8.02 -20.49 -22.03
CA ALA A 435 -7.27 -19.60 -21.18
C ALA A 435 -8.19 -18.60 -20.44
N TYR A 436 -9.11 -17.93 -21.16
CA TYR A 436 -10.03 -16.95 -20.59
C TYR A 436 -10.97 -17.58 -19.55
N THR A 437 -11.58 -18.71 -19.87
CA THR A 437 -12.50 -19.42 -18.96
C THR A 437 -11.78 -19.96 -17.71
N THR A 438 -10.54 -20.43 -17.87
CA THR A 438 -9.68 -20.87 -16.76
C THR A 438 -9.31 -19.68 -15.85
N LEU A 439 -8.98 -18.51 -16.42
CA LEU A 439 -8.73 -17.29 -15.64
C LEU A 439 -9.97 -16.84 -14.86
N LYS A 440 -11.16 -16.95 -15.45
CA LYS A 440 -12.42 -16.64 -14.77
C LYS A 440 -12.62 -17.52 -13.53
N LYS A 441 -12.31 -18.82 -13.63
CA LYS A 441 -12.30 -19.73 -12.47
C LYS A 441 -11.23 -19.35 -11.45
N ALA A 442 -10.01 -19.05 -11.90
CA ALA A 442 -8.88 -18.67 -11.05
C ALA A 442 -9.22 -17.42 -10.22
N SER A 443 -9.78 -16.39 -10.87
CA SER A 443 -10.24 -15.16 -10.25
C SER A 443 -11.26 -15.41 -9.14
N LYS A 444 -12.32 -16.18 -9.43
CA LYS A 444 -13.37 -16.50 -8.45
C LYS A 444 -12.81 -17.22 -7.21
N ILE A 445 -11.91 -18.18 -7.41
CA ILE A 445 -11.28 -18.94 -6.31
C ILE A 445 -10.33 -18.05 -5.51
N ALA A 446 -9.51 -17.25 -6.20
CA ALA A 446 -8.57 -16.33 -5.57
C ALA A 446 -9.28 -15.29 -4.70
N PHE A 447 -10.37 -14.70 -5.21
CA PHE A 447 -11.20 -13.76 -4.46
C PHE A 447 -11.80 -14.40 -3.21
N LYS A 448 -12.41 -15.59 -3.33
CA LYS A 448 -12.96 -16.33 -2.19
C LYS A 448 -11.91 -16.61 -1.10
N ASN A 449 -10.67 -16.87 -1.51
CA ASN A 449 -9.55 -17.16 -0.61
C ASN A 449 -8.78 -15.91 -0.16
N LYS A 450 -9.24 -14.69 -0.49
CA LYS A 450 -8.57 -13.41 -0.18
C LYS A 450 -7.14 -13.32 -0.74
N ASN A 451 -6.85 -14.05 -1.83
CA ASN A 451 -5.59 -13.97 -2.56
C ASN A 451 -5.70 -12.87 -3.63
N TYR A 452 -5.58 -11.62 -3.19
CA TYR A 452 -5.80 -10.46 -4.04
C TYR A 452 -4.77 -10.30 -5.15
N ILE A 453 -3.55 -10.84 -5.00
CA ILE A 453 -2.55 -10.87 -6.07
C ILE A 453 -3.03 -11.74 -7.23
N THR A 454 -3.40 -12.99 -6.93
CA THR A 454 -3.83 -13.94 -7.97
C THR A 454 -5.13 -13.48 -8.61
N TYR A 455 -6.04 -12.90 -7.83
CA TYR A 455 -7.25 -12.24 -8.33
C TYR A 455 -6.89 -11.13 -9.32
N SER A 456 -6.07 -10.17 -8.90
CA SER A 456 -5.66 -9.01 -9.74
C SER A 456 -4.98 -9.46 -11.03
N LEU A 457 -4.04 -10.40 -10.97
CA LEU A 457 -3.37 -10.93 -12.16
C LEU A 457 -4.32 -11.69 -13.08
N SER A 458 -5.32 -12.38 -12.51
CA SER A 458 -6.34 -13.08 -13.31
C SER A 458 -7.24 -12.10 -14.04
N GLU A 459 -7.72 -11.05 -13.36
CA GLU A 459 -8.55 -10.00 -13.98
C GLU A 459 -7.76 -9.18 -15.01
N PHE A 460 -6.51 -8.83 -14.71
CA PHE A 460 -5.60 -8.22 -15.69
C PHE A 460 -5.50 -9.07 -16.95
N ASN A 461 -5.20 -10.36 -16.82
CA ASN A 461 -5.10 -11.26 -17.96
C ASN A 461 -6.44 -11.42 -18.70
N ARG A 462 -7.58 -11.50 -17.98
CA ARG A 462 -8.92 -11.56 -18.60
C ARG A 462 -9.19 -10.32 -19.43
N TYR A 463 -8.87 -9.14 -18.93
CA TYR A 463 -9.05 -7.89 -19.66
C TYR A 463 -8.25 -7.91 -20.97
N TYR A 464 -6.93 -8.15 -20.91
CA TYR A 464 -6.07 -8.11 -22.11
C TYR A 464 -6.35 -9.26 -23.09
N LEU A 465 -6.64 -10.46 -22.60
CA LEU A 465 -6.98 -11.61 -23.45
C LEU A 465 -8.39 -11.50 -24.04
N GLY A 466 -9.35 -11.03 -23.28
CA GLY A 466 -10.72 -10.85 -23.74
C GLY A 466 -10.85 -9.78 -24.83
N ARG A 467 -9.99 -8.75 -24.82
CA ARG A 467 -9.86 -7.80 -25.95
C ARG A 467 -9.35 -8.45 -27.23
N ILE A 468 -8.46 -9.44 -27.12
CA ILE A 468 -7.98 -10.23 -28.25
C ILE A 468 -9.14 -11.10 -28.79
N LEU A 469 -9.83 -11.83 -27.90
CA LEU A 469 -10.96 -12.69 -28.27
C LEU A 469 -12.14 -11.93 -28.89
N SER A 470 -12.39 -10.70 -28.45
CA SER A 470 -13.49 -9.87 -28.97
C SER A 470 -13.17 -9.14 -30.27
N SER A 471 -11.88 -9.01 -30.65
CA SER A 471 -11.45 -8.24 -31.84
C SER A 471 -10.98 -9.10 -33.02
N ILE A 472 -10.87 -10.42 -32.87
CA ILE A 472 -10.28 -11.32 -33.88
C ILE A 472 -11.32 -12.29 -34.44
N SER A 473 -11.20 -12.71 -35.71
CA SER A 473 -11.83 -13.93 -36.24
C SER A 473 -11.24 -15.17 -35.55
N THR A 474 -11.64 -15.40 -34.31
CA THR A 474 -11.29 -16.56 -33.47
C THR A 474 -12.23 -17.73 -33.73
N ASP A 475 -11.79 -18.92 -33.37
CA ASP A 475 -12.56 -20.18 -33.46
C ASP A 475 -13.71 -20.29 -32.43
N ILE A 476 -14.15 -19.16 -31.83
CA ILE A 476 -15.26 -19.11 -30.88
C ILE A 476 -16.55 -18.71 -31.59
N ASN A 477 -17.69 -19.20 -31.09
CA ASN A 477 -18.98 -18.82 -31.64
C ASN A 477 -19.35 -17.37 -31.29
N GLU A 478 -20.31 -16.79 -32.03
CA GLU A 478 -20.72 -15.39 -31.85
C GLU A 478 -21.33 -15.10 -30.47
N GLU A 479 -22.07 -16.05 -29.89
CA GLU A 479 -22.67 -15.88 -28.56
C GLU A 479 -21.60 -15.73 -27.46
N GLU A 480 -20.59 -16.60 -27.47
CA GLU A 480 -19.45 -16.55 -26.55
C GLU A 480 -18.64 -15.28 -26.72
N ARG A 481 -18.43 -14.85 -27.97
CA ARG A 481 -17.74 -13.60 -28.30
C ARG A 481 -18.46 -12.39 -27.70
N ILE A 482 -19.78 -12.28 -27.89
CA ILE A 482 -20.60 -11.19 -27.34
C ILE A 482 -20.51 -11.20 -25.81
N LYS A 483 -20.67 -12.36 -25.18
CA LYS A 483 -20.56 -12.51 -23.73
C LYS A 483 -19.20 -12.09 -23.18
N ILE A 484 -18.11 -12.50 -23.82
CA ILE A 484 -16.75 -12.09 -23.41
C ILE A 484 -16.58 -10.58 -23.56
N LYS A 485 -17.10 -9.99 -24.64
CA LYS A 485 -17.04 -8.54 -24.84
C LYS A 485 -17.77 -7.78 -23.73
N GLU A 486 -18.96 -8.23 -23.34
CA GLU A 486 -19.70 -7.65 -22.21
C GLU A 486 -18.97 -7.82 -20.87
N GLU A 487 -18.40 -9.01 -20.61
CA GLU A 487 -17.63 -9.26 -19.40
C GLU A 487 -16.38 -8.38 -19.31
N VAL A 488 -15.65 -8.23 -20.42
CA VAL A 488 -14.45 -7.37 -20.49
C VAL A 488 -14.81 -5.90 -20.32
N GLY A 489 -15.94 -5.45 -20.89
CA GLY A 489 -16.41 -4.08 -20.73
C GLY A 489 -16.77 -3.70 -19.29
N LYS A 490 -16.94 -4.69 -18.40
CA LYS A 490 -17.19 -4.49 -16.95
C LYS A 490 -15.92 -4.55 -16.11
N ILE A 491 -14.77 -4.92 -16.69
CA ILE A 491 -13.51 -4.98 -15.94
C ILE A 491 -12.85 -3.61 -16.00
N ASP A 492 -12.96 -2.86 -14.91
CA ASP A 492 -12.14 -1.67 -14.66
C ASP A 492 -10.94 -2.05 -13.79
N LEU A 493 -9.76 -2.11 -14.40
CA LEU A 493 -8.53 -2.53 -13.72
C LEU A 493 -8.06 -1.53 -12.66
N ASP A 494 -8.37 -0.23 -12.83
CA ASP A 494 -7.99 0.80 -11.86
C ASP A 494 -8.93 0.77 -10.64
N GLU A 495 -10.24 0.66 -10.87
CA GLU A 495 -11.25 0.54 -9.81
C GLU A 495 -11.02 -0.70 -8.94
N LEU A 496 -10.69 -1.85 -9.54
CA LEU A 496 -10.39 -3.09 -8.83
C LEU A 496 -9.29 -2.93 -7.76
N TYR A 497 -8.29 -2.06 -7.97
CA TYR A 497 -7.28 -1.78 -6.95
C TYR A 497 -7.86 -0.92 -5.81
N PHE A 498 -8.75 0.02 -6.11
CA PHE A 498 -9.39 0.88 -5.13
C PHE A 498 -10.47 0.16 -4.31
N GLU A 499 -10.99 -0.97 -4.75
CA GLU A 499 -11.91 -1.81 -3.96
C GLU A 499 -11.21 -2.71 -2.94
N LEU A 500 -9.89 -2.89 -3.04
CA LEU A 500 -9.15 -3.75 -2.12
C LEU A 500 -9.23 -3.25 -0.67
N PRO A 501 -9.10 -4.13 0.34
CA PRO A 501 -8.94 -3.71 1.73
C PRO A 501 -7.79 -2.71 1.91
N ALA A 502 -7.96 -1.71 2.78
CA ALA A 502 -7.02 -0.60 2.94
C ALA A 502 -5.60 -1.04 3.36
N ASP A 503 -5.51 -2.04 4.24
CA ASP A 503 -4.24 -2.68 4.63
C ASP A 503 -3.55 -3.34 3.44
N LYS A 504 -4.32 -4.00 2.58
CA LYS A 504 -3.82 -4.66 1.38
C LYS A 504 -3.36 -3.67 0.31
N LYS A 505 -4.08 -2.57 0.06
CA LYS A 505 -3.62 -1.55 -0.89
C LYS A 505 -2.18 -1.08 -0.61
N ARG A 506 -1.82 -0.96 0.68
CA ARG A 506 -0.47 -0.56 1.11
C ARG A 506 0.57 -1.67 0.92
N SER A 507 0.26 -2.93 1.24
CA SER A 507 1.21 -4.04 1.09
C SER A 507 1.51 -4.36 -0.38
N ILE A 508 0.52 -4.16 -1.28
CA ILE A 508 0.62 -4.51 -2.71
C ILE A 508 0.54 -3.30 -3.65
N SER A 509 1.13 -2.16 -3.25
CA SER A 509 1.14 -0.93 -4.07
C SER A 509 1.69 -1.14 -5.49
N PHE A 510 2.64 -2.08 -5.67
CA PHE A 510 3.20 -2.40 -6.98
C PHE A 510 2.17 -3.04 -7.94
N ILE A 511 1.11 -3.67 -7.43
CA ILE A 511 0.03 -4.25 -8.26
C ILE A 511 -0.71 -3.15 -8.99
N LYS A 512 -0.90 -1.99 -8.38
CA LYS A 512 -1.47 -0.82 -9.08
C LYS A 512 -0.74 -0.54 -10.38
N LYS A 513 0.60 -0.52 -10.35
CA LYS A 513 1.45 -0.29 -11.53
C LYS A 513 1.32 -1.41 -12.57
N ILE A 514 0.91 -2.62 -12.18
CA ILE A 514 0.62 -3.72 -13.10
C ILE A 514 -0.76 -3.51 -13.73
N MET A 515 -1.79 -3.31 -12.90
CA MET A 515 -3.19 -3.14 -13.31
C MET A 515 -3.38 -1.97 -14.28
N SER A 516 -2.74 -0.84 -14.00
CA SER A 516 -2.78 0.36 -14.85
C SER A 516 -1.85 0.27 -16.09
N PHE A 517 -1.18 -0.87 -16.32
CA PHE A 517 -0.17 -1.07 -17.37
C PHE A 517 1.07 -0.16 -17.26
N GLU A 518 1.15 0.69 -16.23
CA GLU A 518 2.23 1.66 -16.00
C GLU A 518 3.62 1.01 -16.01
N PHE A 519 3.74 -0.21 -15.51
CA PHE A 519 5.02 -0.92 -15.47
C PHE A 519 5.64 -1.14 -16.85
N VAL A 520 4.82 -1.29 -17.90
CA VAL A 520 5.29 -1.44 -19.29
C VAL A 520 5.81 -0.10 -19.81
N TYR A 521 5.15 1.01 -19.49
CA TYR A 521 5.61 2.35 -19.86
C TYR A 521 6.91 2.72 -19.13
N ILE A 522 7.01 2.42 -17.83
CA ILE A 522 8.25 2.57 -17.06
C ILE A 522 9.37 1.74 -17.69
N GLY A 523 9.08 0.49 -18.07
CA GLY A 523 10.03 -0.39 -18.78
C GLY A 523 10.51 0.23 -20.09
N ASN A 524 9.58 0.69 -20.93
CA ASN A 524 9.88 1.34 -22.21
C ASN A 524 10.76 2.58 -22.06
N ASN A 525 10.51 3.40 -21.04
CA ASN A 525 11.33 4.56 -20.72
C ASN A 525 12.74 4.14 -20.26
N ARG A 526 12.84 3.09 -19.45
CA ARG A 526 14.12 2.59 -18.95
C ARG A 526 14.99 1.98 -20.04
N ILE A 527 14.43 1.13 -20.92
CA ILE A 527 15.18 0.55 -22.02
C ILE A 527 15.64 1.61 -23.03
N MET A 528 14.82 2.67 -23.23
CA MET A 528 15.19 3.81 -24.06
C MET A 528 16.40 4.57 -23.47
N LYS A 529 16.35 4.95 -22.20
CA LYS A 529 17.46 5.62 -21.51
C LYS A 529 18.75 4.79 -21.54
N LEU A 530 18.67 3.50 -21.23
CA LEU A 530 19.82 2.60 -21.32
C LEU A 530 20.35 2.50 -22.77
N GLY A 531 19.47 2.52 -23.77
CA GLY A 531 19.85 2.57 -25.18
C GLY A 531 20.62 3.85 -25.55
N GLU A 532 20.24 5.00 -25.00
CA GLU A 532 20.99 6.26 -25.16
C GLU A 532 22.36 6.21 -24.47
N GLU A 533 22.44 5.63 -23.27
CA GLU A 533 23.71 5.41 -22.57
C GLU A 533 24.64 4.51 -23.38
N VAL A 534 24.13 3.41 -23.95
CA VAL A 534 24.88 2.54 -24.87
C VAL A 534 25.36 3.30 -26.11
N ARG A 535 24.58 4.27 -26.62
CA ARG A 535 25.03 5.12 -27.73
C ARG A 535 26.19 6.02 -27.34
N LYS A 536 26.15 6.61 -26.15
CA LYS A 536 27.25 7.41 -25.59
C LYS A 536 28.52 6.57 -25.39
N ASP A 537 28.38 5.29 -25.03
CA ASP A 537 29.49 4.36 -24.81
C ASP A 537 30.39 4.14 -26.03
N LYS A 538 29.93 4.47 -27.25
CA LYS A 538 30.77 4.44 -28.47
C LYS A 538 32.08 5.21 -28.31
N ASN A 539 32.07 6.27 -27.50
CA ASN A 539 33.22 7.14 -27.24
C ASN A 539 33.76 7.02 -25.80
N THR A 540 33.21 6.10 -24.99
CA THR A 540 33.60 5.90 -23.59
C THR A 540 34.66 4.81 -23.48
N TYR A 541 35.70 5.07 -22.68
CA TYR A 541 36.71 4.07 -22.39
C TYR A 541 36.56 3.56 -20.95
N TYR A 542 36.53 2.25 -20.79
CA TYR A 542 36.42 1.59 -19.49
C TYR A 542 37.79 1.14 -18.98
N LEU A 543 38.02 1.34 -17.68
CA LEU A 543 39.21 0.89 -16.93
C LEU A 543 39.16 -0.60 -16.60
N THR A 544 37.97 -1.19 -16.50
CA THR A 544 37.78 -2.59 -16.10
C THR A 544 36.77 -3.31 -16.99
N GLU A 545 36.89 -4.64 -17.10
CA GLU A 545 35.90 -5.51 -17.76
C GLU A 545 34.75 -5.90 -16.81
N ASN A 546 34.51 -5.13 -15.75
CA ASN A 546 33.39 -5.40 -14.85
C ASN A 546 32.08 -5.27 -15.63
N LYS A 547 31.52 -6.41 -16.03
CA LYS A 547 30.30 -6.46 -16.85
C LYS A 547 29.12 -5.74 -16.20
N ASN A 548 29.10 -5.56 -14.87
CA ASN A 548 27.99 -4.87 -14.22
C ASN A 548 27.98 -3.35 -14.43
N SER A 549 29.14 -2.74 -14.70
CA SER A 549 29.24 -1.28 -14.86
C SER A 549 29.01 -0.79 -16.29
N VAL A 550 29.16 -1.67 -17.29
CA VAL A 550 28.99 -1.33 -18.72
C VAL A 550 27.52 -1.28 -19.09
N ASN A 551 27.08 -0.23 -19.79
CA ASN A 551 25.64 -0.01 -20.02
C ASN A 551 25.03 -1.08 -20.94
N ILE A 552 25.80 -1.66 -21.86
CA ILE A 552 25.30 -2.74 -22.72
C ILE A 552 24.91 -4.00 -21.92
N PHE A 553 25.66 -4.35 -20.87
CA PHE A 553 25.31 -5.49 -20.03
C PHE A 553 24.18 -5.14 -19.06
N LYS A 554 24.06 -3.87 -18.62
CA LYS A 554 22.88 -3.39 -17.89
C LYS A 554 21.61 -3.50 -18.76
N LEU A 555 21.70 -3.09 -20.03
CA LEU A 555 20.63 -3.20 -21.03
C LEU A 555 20.17 -4.65 -21.21
N LYS A 556 21.11 -5.58 -21.40
CA LYS A 556 20.81 -7.03 -21.53
C LYS A 556 20.13 -7.60 -20.29
N ARG A 557 20.63 -7.26 -19.11
CA ARG A 557 20.04 -7.69 -17.83
C ARG A 557 18.63 -7.11 -17.65
N GLU A 558 18.44 -5.84 -18.00
CA GLU A 558 17.12 -5.19 -17.94
C GLU A 558 16.11 -5.91 -18.84
N ALA A 559 16.47 -6.19 -20.09
CA ALA A 559 15.60 -6.89 -21.04
C ALA A 559 15.27 -8.32 -20.58
N HIS A 560 16.25 -9.04 -20.03
CA HIS A 560 16.04 -10.37 -19.46
C HIS A 560 15.11 -10.32 -18.26
N ASN A 561 15.32 -9.40 -17.32
CA ASN A 561 14.49 -9.24 -16.13
C ASN A 561 13.05 -8.84 -16.49
N PHE A 562 12.88 -7.99 -17.51
CA PHE A 562 11.56 -7.60 -18.00
C PHE A 562 10.82 -8.77 -18.64
N TRP A 563 11.51 -9.55 -19.49
CA TRP A 563 10.93 -10.75 -20.09
C TRP A 563 10.56 -11.79 -19.03
N ASP A 564 11.46 -12.04 -18.06
CA ASP A 564 11.22 -12.96 -16.96
C ASP A 564 10.02 -12.53 -16.13
N PHE A 565 9.92 -11.24 -15.78
CA PHE A 565 8.82 -10.72 -15.00
C PHE A 565 7.47 -10.93 -15.69
N ILE A 566 7.38 -10.70 -17.00
CA ILE A 566 6.15 -10.92 -17.78
C ILE A 566 5.83 -12.41 -17.87
N ASN A 567 6.79 -13.21 -18.35
CA ASN A 567 6.51 -14.60 -18.75
C ASN A 567 6.42 -15.54 -17.55
N LYS A 568 7.24 -15.35 -16.51
CA LYS A 568 7.23 -16.22 -15.33
C LYS A 568 6.10 -15.86 -14.37
N ASN A 569 5.62 -14.61 -14.35
CA ASN A 569 4.37 -14.25 -13.66
C ASN A 569 3.12 -14.41 -14.54
N TYR A 570 3.26 -15.03 -15.71
CA TYR A 570 2.13 -15.42 -16.56
C TYR A 570 1.26 -14.26 -17.05
N LEU A 571 1.87 -13.10 -17.34
CA LEU A 571 1.18 -11.94 -17.90
C LEU A 571 0.95 -12.14 -19.41
N MET A 572 -0.32 -12.16 -19.83
CA MET A 572 -0.76 -12.49 -21.20
C MET A 572 -0.80 -11.27 -22.11
N ILE A 573 0.36 -10.62 -22.26
CA ILE A 573 0.48 -9.32 -22.96
C ILE A 573 1.56 -9.29 -24.05
N ASP A 574 2.21 -10.42 -24.36
CA ASP A 574 3.31 -10.49 -25.35
C ASP A 574 2.90 -10.06 -26.77
N ASN A 575 1.60 -10.12 -27.09
CA ASN A 575 1.06 -9.70 -28.39
C ASN A 575 0.92 -8.18 -28.55
N TYR A 576 0.95 -7.42 -27.46
CA TYR A 576 0.72 -5.97 -27.45
C TYR A 576 1.89 -5.18 -28.03
N LYS A 577 1.59 -4.04 -28.66
CA LYS A 577 2.56 -3.23 -29.42
C LYS A 577 3.65 -2.67 -28.52
N GLU A 578 3.32 -2.32 -27.28
CA GLU A 578 4.22 -1.74 -26.28
C GLU A 578 5.31 -2.73 -25.87
N ILE A 579 4.97 -4.03 -25.80
CA ILE A 579 5.93 -5.11 -25.53
C ILE A 579 6.85 -5.33 -26.73
N LYS A 580 6.30 -5.36 -27.94
CA LYS A 580 7.09 -5.47 -29.18
C LYS A 580 8.05 -4.28 -29.34
N THR A 581 7.58 -3.07 -29.01
CA THR A 581 8.38 -1.84 -29.04
C THR A 581 9.52 -1.88 -28.04
N TYR A 582 9.27 -2.36 -26.82
CA TYR A 582 10.32 -2.53 -25.81
C TYR A 582 11.45 -3.42 -26.34
N PHE A 583 11.11 -4.59 -26.87
CA PHE A 583 12.11 -5.55 -27.36
C PHE A 583 12.78 -5.11 -28.66
N TYR A 584 12.07 -4.39 -29.54
CA TYR A 584 12.68 -3.72 -30.69
C TYR A 584 13.79 -2.74 -30.26
N ARG A 585 13.52 -1.86 -29.28
CA ARG A 585 14.52 -0.91 -28.75
C ARG A 585 15.72 -1.63 -28.14
N TYR A 586 15.48 -2.71 -27.41
CA TYR A 586 16.55 -3.56 -26.87
C TYR A 586 17.45 -4.10 -27.99
N ILE A 587 16.87 -4.73 -29.02
CA ILE A 587 17.63 -5.32 -30.13
C ILE A 587 18.33 -4.23 -30.95
N GLN A 588 17.70 -3.09 -31.19
CA GLN A 588 18.31 -1.95 -31.87
C GLN A 588 19.60 -1.51 -31.15
N SER A 589 19.53 -1.28 -29.84
CA SER A 589 20.71 -0.87 -29.06
C SER A 589 21.77 -1.97 -28.96
N LEU A 590 21.35 -3.24 -28.91
CA LEU A 590 22.26 -4.38 -28.94
C LEU A 590 23.05 -4.44 -30.25
N LEU A 591 22.36 -4.37 -31.40
CA LEU A 591 22.97 -4.43 -32.72
C LEU A 591 23.83 -3.20 -33.02
N PHE A 592 23.42 -2.01 -32.55
CA PHE A 592 24.24 -0.81 -32.59
C PHE A 592 25.58 -1.00 -31.85
N ASN A 593 25.58 -1.58 -30.63
CA ASN A 593 26.84 -1.88 -29.95
C ASN A 593 27.66 -2.96 -30.68
N TYR A 594 26.99 -3.96 -31.26
CA TYR A 594 27.62 -5.01 -32.06
C TYR A 594 28.25 -4.50 -33.36
N SER A 595 27.80 -3.37 -33.91
CA SER A 595 28.40 -2.78 -35.13
C SER A 595 29.62 -1.89 -34.86
N PHE A 596 30.06 -1.73 -33.61
CA PHE A 596 31.24 -0.91 -33.29
C PHE A 596 32.48 -1.39 -34.08
N VAL A 597 33.11 -0.48 -34.83
CA VAL A 597 34.13 -0.84 -35.85
C VAL A 597 35.40 -1.45 -35.23
N LYS A 598 35.91 -0.93 -34.10
CA LYS A 598 37.09 -1.48 -33.38
C LYS A 598 37.04 -1.16 -31.88
N GLU A 599 37.59 -2.05 -31.04
CA GLU A 599 37.98 -1.71 -29.67
C GLU A 599 39.13 -0.69 -29.75
N LYS A 600 38.87 0.58 -29.42
CA LYS A 600 39.94 1.57 -29.30
C LYS A 600 40.64 1.34 -27.96
N ILE A 601 41.91 0.94 -27.99
CA ILE A 601 42.75 0.83 -26.79
C ILE A 601 43.57 2.12 -26.69
N ARG A 602 43.32 2.93 -25.66
CA ARG A 602 44.22 4.04 -25.31
C ARG A 602 45.29 3.50 -24.35
N LYS A 603 46.57 3.74 -24.65
CA LYS A 603 47.69 3.23 -23.85
C LYS A 603 47.77 3.85 -22.44
N ASP A 604 47.22 5.07 -22.27
CA ASP A 604 47.18 5.77 -20.99
C ASP A 604 45.78 6.35 -20.68
N SER A 605 45.30 6.11 -19.45
CA SER A 605 44.16 6.82 -18.87
C SER A 605 44.57 8.25 -18.52
N ILE A 606 43.70 9.23 -18.80
CA ILE A 606 43.93 10.64 -18.39
C ILE A 606 44.05 10.76 -16.86
N LEU A 607 43.37 9.88 -16.12
CA LEU A 607 43.30 9.90 -14.66
C LEU A 607 44.39 9.06 -13.99
N ILE A 608 44.91 8.02 -14.66
CA ILE A 608 45.90 7.08 -14.09
C ILE A 608 46.92 6.71 -15.18
N PRO A 609 48.13 7.30 -15.18
CA PRO A 609 49.19 6.96 -16.12
C PRO A 609 49.50 5.45 -16.10
N GLY A 610 49.66 4.82 -17.27
CA GLY A 610 49.96 3.39 -17.39
C GLY A 610 48.75 2.43 -17.42
N VAL A 611 47.52 2.91 -17.20
CA VAL A 611 46.31 2.05 -17.27
C VAL A 611 45.66 2.11 -18.66
N LYS A 612 45.60 0.95 -19.33
CA LYS A 612 44.94 0.81 -20.64
C LYS A 612 43.42 0.88 -20.50
N VAL A 613 42.77 1.70 -21.32
CA VAL A 613 41.30 1.83 -21.35
C VAL A 613 40.74 1.41 -22.71
N LYS A 614 39.58 0.75 -22.72
CA LYS A 614 38.96 0.17 -23.93
C LYS A 614 37.49 0.56 -24.09
N THR A 615 37.03 0.81 -25.31
CA THR A 615 35.59 0.75 -25.64
C THR A 615 35.10 -0.68 -25.63
N ILE A 616 33.95 -0.96 -24.99
CA ILE A 616 33.42 -2.33 -24.85
C ILE A 616 32.38 -2.62 -25.93
N LYS A 617 32.64 -3.68 -26.69
CA LYS A 617 31.81 -4.19 -27.78
C LYS A 617 31.37 -5.62 -27.50
N ILE A 618 30.12 -5.95 -27.80
CA ILE A 618 29.68 -7.35 -27.85
C ILE A 618 30.27 -8.03 -29.07
N LYS A 619 30.99 -9.13 -28.84
CA LYS A 619 31.62 -9.95 -29.88
C LYS A 619 30.75 -11.10 -30.38
N ASN A 620 29.86 -11.60 -29.52
CA ASN A 620 28.97 -12.72 -29.83
C ASN A 620 27.56 -12.42 -29.35
N ILE A 621 26.57 -12.71 -30.19
CA ILE A 621 25.17 -12.68 -29.82
C ILE A 621 24.87 -13.92 -28.96
N ASP A 622 24.08 -13.73 -27.90
CA ASP A 622 23.62 -14.84 -27.07
C ASP A 622 22.27 -15.37 -27.57
N TYR A 623 21.92 -16.55 -27.08
CA TYR A 623 20.69 -17.23 -27.41
C TYR A 623 19.47 -16.40 -27.03
N PHE A 624 19.45 -15.77 -25.86
CA PHE A 624 18.30 -14.97 -25.42
C PHE A 624 18.02 -13.82 -26.39
N SER A 625 19.05 -13.11 -26.84
CA SER A 625 18.90 -12.04 -27.82
C SER A 625 18.39 -12.57 -29.17
N SER A 626 18.88 -13.73 -29.60
CA SER A 626 18.41 -14.41 -30.82
C SER A 626 16.93 -14.83 -30.68
N PHE A 627 16.55 -15.38 -29.53
CA PHE A 627 15.18 -15.71 -29.19
C PHE A 627 14.27 -14.47 -29.24
N ILE A 628 14.71 -13.33 -28.69
CA ILE A 628 13.94 -12.08 -28.74
C ILE A 628 13.76 -11.58 -30.17
N MET A 629 14.81 -11.62 -31.00
CA MET A 629 14.72 -11.28 -32.43
C MET A 629 13.64 -12.12 -33.13
N ILE A 630 13.65 -13.44 -32.93
CA ILE A 630 12.71 -14.36 -33.57
C ILE A 630 11.27 -14.18 -33.05
N LYS A 631 11.10 -14.06 -31.73
CA LYS A 631 9.77 -14.05 -31.08
C LYS A 631 9.03 -12.71 -31.21
N TYR A 632 9.74 -11.58 -31.15
CA TYR A 632 9.10 -10.27 -30.97
C TYR A 632 9.22 -9.30 -32.16
N LEU A 633 10.25 -9.43 -32.99
CA LEU A 633 10.48 -8.52 -34.11
C LEU A 633 9.90 -9.06 -35.41
N LYS A 634 9.44 -8.16 -36.28
CA LYS A 634 9.01 -8.52 -37.64
C LYS A 634 10.22 -8.71 -38.55
N LYS A 635 10.10 -9.57 -39.55
CA LYS A 635 11.14 -9.79 -40.59
C LYS A 635 11.67 -8.46 -41.16
N LYS A 636 10.79 -7.54 -41.53
CA LYS A 636 11.15 -6.23 -42.10
C LYS A 636 11.93 -5.34 -41.12
N GLU A 637 11.64 -5.42 -39.83
CA GLU A 637 12.33 -4.65 -38.79
C GLU A 637 13.75 -5.17 -38.59
N LEU A 638 13.94 -6.49 -38.59
CA LEU A 638 15.26 -7.11 -38.51
C LEU A 638 16.13 -6.80 -39.73
N ILE A 639 15.58 -6.90 -40.95
CA ILE A 639 16.29 -6.57 -42.19
C ILE A 639 16.76 -5.11 -42.13
N TYR A 640 15.86 -4.19 -41.80
CA TYR A 640 16.19 -2.78 -41.65
C TYR A 640 17.33 -2.55 -40.63
N LEU A 641 17.30 -3.20 -39.47
CA LEU A 641 18.35 -3.05 -38.46
C LEU A 641 19.70 -3.64 -38.90
N PHE A 642 19.71 -4.72 -39.68
CA PHE A 642 20.94 -5.28 -40.23
C PHE A 642 21.54 -4.36 -41.31
N GLU A 643 20.70 -3.76 -42.15
CA GLU A 643 21.11 -2.77 -43.14
C GLU A 643 21.61 -1.48 -42.49
N GLU A 644 20.88 -0.93 -41.51
CA GLU A 644 21.24 0.31 -40.78
C GLU A 644 22.64 0.20 -40.13
N TYR A 645 22.99 -1.00 -39.65
CA TYR A 645 24.24 -1.24 -38.92
C TYR A 645 25.30 -2.02 -39.70
N ASP A 646 25.12 -2.21 -41.02
CA ASP A 646 26.00 -2.97 -41.92
C ASP A 646 26.40 -4.36 -41.36
N ILE A 647 25.40 -5.10 -40.87
CA ILE A 647 25.58 -6.43 -40.27
C ILE A 647 25.29 -7.50 -41.31
N LYS A 648 26.35 -8.10 -41.87
CA LYS A 648 26.24 -9.24 -42.79
C LYS A 648 26.21 -10.59 -42.07
N GLU A 649 26.91 -10.69 -40.94
CA GLU A 649 27.07 -11.93 -40.18
C GLU A 649 26.98 -11.69 -38.66
N LEU A 650 26.24 -12.56 -37.98
CA LEU A 650 26.18 -12.61 -36.52
C LEU A 650 27.07 -13.73 -35.99
N LYS A 651 28.08 -13.37 -35.20
CA LYS A 651 28.92 -14.34 -34.50
C LYS A 651 28.18 -14.85 -33.26
N VAL A 652 28.15 -16.16 -33.11
CA VAL A 652 27.49 -16.86 -32.00
C VAL A 652 28.47 -17.91 -31.48
N LYS A 653 28.53 -18.11 -30.16
CA LYS A 653 29.33 -19.18 -29.56
C LYS A 653 28.70 -20.53 -29.88
N GLU A 654 29.50 -21.59 -29.99
CA GLU A 654 29.03 -22.95 -30.31
C GLU A 654 27.86 -23.41 -29.42
N GLN A 655 27.99 -23.30 -28.10
CA GLN A 655 26.93 -23.64 -27.13
C GLN A 655 25.62 -22.86 -27.33
N GLU A 656 25.71 -21.61 -27.82
CA GLU A 656 24.54 -20.79 -28.10
C GLU A 656 23.95 -21.15 -29.47
N LEU A 657 24.78 -21.48 -30.45
CA LEU A 657 24.38 -21.96 -31.77
C LEU A 657 23.62 -23.29 -31.68
N GLU A 658 24.06 -24.22 -30.84
CA GLU A 658 23.34 -25.48 -30.57
C GLU A 658 21.90 -25.23 -30.09
N LYS A 659 21.70 -24.25 -29.20
CA LYS A 659 20.36 -23.87 -28.71
C LYS A 659 19.50 -23.26 -29.82
N ILE A 660 20.09 -22.43 -30.69
CA ILE A 660 19.40 -21.85 -31.85
C ILE A 660 18.99 -22.96 -32.82
N ILE A 661 19.89 -23.88 -33.16
CA ILE A 661 19.61 -25.02 -34.04
C ILE A 661 18.50 -25.88 -33.45
N LYS A 662 18.55 -26.17 -32.14
CA LYS A 662 17.49 -26.91 -31.45
C LYS A 662 16.13 -26.21 -31.58
N SER A 663 16.08 -24.90 -31.35
CA SER A 663 14.86 -24.10 -31.51
C SER A 663 14.32 -24.09 -32.92
N PHE A 664 15.20 -23.98 -33.90
CA PHE A 664 14.83 -24.04 -35.32
C PHE A 664 14.23 -25.41 -35.67
N LYS A 665 14.84 -26.51 -35.21
CA LYS A 665 14.27 -27.86 -35.36
C LYS A 665 12.90 -27.99 -34.70
N ASN A 666 12.72 -27.45 -33.49
CA ASN A 666 11.43 -27.46 -32.80
C ASN A 666 10.34 -26.72 -33.58
N LEU A 667 10.67 -25.55 -34.14
CA LEU A 667 9.76 -24.78 -35.00
C LEU A 667 9.38 -25.57 -36.26
N ILE A 668 10.35 -26.12 -36.99
CA ILE A 668 10.09 -26.94 -38.19
C ILE A 668 9.17 -28.12 -37.84
N ASN A 669 9.51 -28.87 -36.80
CA ASN A 669 8.71 -30.02 -36.37
C ASN A 669 7.27 -29.63 -36.04
N PHE A 670 7.07 -28.45 -35.44
CA PHE A 670 5.74 -27.95 -35.16
C PHE A 670 4.96 -27.63 -36.43
N PHE A 671 5.56 -26.92 -37.40
CA PHE A 671 4.90 -26.62 -38.69
C PHE A 671 4.60 -27.88 -39.50
N LEU A 672 5.52 -28.84 -39.56
CA LEU A 672 5.28 -30.13 -40.22
C LEU A 672 4.11 -30.91 -39.61
N LYS A 673 3.87 -30.77 -38.30
CA LYS A 673 2.70 -31.37 -37.65
C LYS A 673 1.39 -30.61 -37.91
N LEU A 674 1.47 -29.31 -38.21
CA LEU A 674 0.30 -28.53 -38.60
C LEU A 674 -0.12 -28.85 -40.04
N ASP A 675 0.83 -28.98 -40.97
CA ASP A 675 0.53 -29.31 -42.38
C ASP A 675 -0.02 -30.73 -42.57
N ASN A 676 0.18 -31.62 -41.60
CA ASN A 676 -0.36 -32.99 -41.58
C ASN A 676 -1.71 -33.11 -40.83
N ARG A 677 -2.34 -31.99 -40.46
CA ARG A 677 -3.69 -31.90 -39.86
C ARG A 677 -4.60 -31.14 -40.80
#